data_AF-A0A644VS42-F1
#
_entry.id   AF-A0A644VS42-F1
#
_cell.length_a   1.000
_cell.length_b   1.000
_cell.length_c   1.000
_cell.angle_alpha   90.00
_cell.angle_beta   90.00
_cell.angle_gamma   90.00
#
_symmetry.space_group_name_H-M   'P 1'
#
loop_
_entity.id
_entity.type
_entity.pdbx_description
1 polymer ?
#
loop_
_entity_poly.entity_id
_entity_poly.type
_entity_poly.pdbx_seq_one_letter_code
_entity_poly.pdbx_strand_id
1 'polypeptide(L)'
;MKTTKNAFGIIMLAMIMLVNIKIMAQVNPSPSGYIPSSQEYWDAVPLMTLSPKSAVINLPIEVDNSTQIYFPQIDNESDLYFYDQRPTAACQNISSTWYTFAYEINRLRNLRANTQDTRYAPNFSYNHLNHGYQGWQGYTSLEKVQKFLMESGAMTDAEFDGPAQLDPKDSWRWPSGYDYYYNVMTNKLQSVHKFNMTVQSGPAALEESLNLMKHYLYDHNEGSSVGGVITIGVLNATGEINLPPESPYATQKAIYKYSWAGGHAMAIVGYNDEIKYDWGGSGTLNNVQPDGQFRNDIDNNKDGVIDMRDWEIGGFKVANSYGPGHQNDGFIWVIYCFLPYIENEWNLRNEFYALTPKESNTPEVVLKVKLDSQKRDNLKIGCGYSTLANSPTYTGDPSFYTGYSNDGGSLLIQGKDKDENPIMGPIELLFDFNHFHKDIEYGKVFLVIDDLATSVSELYDYSLVDYRWDEEFELAYEQHNIQLVAGIQKFGIEYDLIPHETPIVANLTFEANMVSRFSPKVDNSSTLTINNGVRIDMYNSEVTIENGSTLLAGNNVTFLAKRGNNKLILKGNATFGNNLLIKAEDGATIELIIESTAIVTTIENAYFENASITIACPNISIDGSTFSAKPENKLIIERGGKLTSNNNLFKSIDNTLWRGIEVRGNSNAAQIPLSNQGVLVINEGTIENAECGIRTWKPVDGTNTPDPDYYGGLVIANDADFINNIVAVEFLPYSFKNYSNFNRCDFLTNSVLYEGKYPDYFVKLNGVSNITFKGCKFTNTYLSNNFTQWGNGIYAYNADVLIDQICDDIVIPCSKYRRSTFEGLYRGVYSLGAIQQRNTVVDNSVFKNTVRGMYFSNVDFANIKRNDFEILGEVSGLNPGGYGLYMDASTAFAIEENNFYCPLTARKGIGLVINEAGPDNNEVYNNLFQNLEYGSIAQGYNKQSGGSIDGLCYKCNDFINNGTDIRISPRNSFQVTAMDGIAYHQGANVPGSYRAPAGNTFTTTSNLKDISNACNWLIYYRHQYGPAVALPLMFQI
;
A
#
# COMPACT_ATOMS: atom_id res chain seq x y z
N MET A 1 55.22 -77.74 15.31
CA MET A 1 54.33 -78.46 14.36
C MET A 1 52.90 -78.36 14.87
N LYS A 2 51.96 -78.02 13.98
CA LYS A 2 50.53 -77.70 14.19
C LYS A 2 50.25 -76.39 14.93
N THR A 3 49.80 -75.38 14.15
CA THR A 3 48.50 -74.67 14.26
C THR A 3 48.60 -73.46 15.21
N THR A 4 48.31 -72.21 14.83
CA THR A 4 47.35 -71.73 13.83
C THR A 4 47.64 -70.27 13.51
N LYS A 5 47.72 -69.98 12.21
CA LYS A 5 47.19 -68.83 11.47
C LYS A 5 46.49 -67.75 12.32
N ASN A 6 47.07 -66.53 12.41
CA ASN A 6 46.37 -65.22 12.41
C ASN A 6 47.22 -64.00 12.84
N ALA A 7 48.54 -63.98 12.63
CA ALA A 7 49.35 -62.81 13.02
C ALA A 7 50.28 -62.25 11.92
N PHE A 8 50.43 -62.91 10.77
CA PHE A 8 51.32 -62.43 9.69
C PHE A 8 50.59 -61.96 8.43
N GLY A 9 49.25 -62.10 8.37
CA GLY A 9 48.43 -61.60 7.25
C GLY A 9 47.95 -60.15 7.39
N ILE A 10 47.99 -59.57 8.59
CA ILE A 10 47.38 -58.25 8.87
C ILE A 10 48.40 -57.10 8.73
N ILE A 11 49.69 -57.34 8.93
CA ILE A 11 50.71 -56.29 8.79
C ILE A 11 51.17 -56.14 7.32
N MET A 12 51.10 -57.20 6.52
CA MET A 12 51.43 -57.14 5.09
C MET A 12 50.27 -56.63 4.23
N LEU A 13 49.00 -56.81 4.65
CA LEU A 13 47.86 -56.13 4.00
C LEU A 13 47.79 -54.64 4.36
N ALA A 14 48.21 -54.22 5.56
CA ALA A 14 48.24 -52.80 5.94
C ALA A 14 49.34 -52.01 5.19
N MET A 15 50.51 -52.61 4.90
CA MET A 15 51.53 -51.97 4.06
C MET A 15 51.28 -52.10 2.54
N ILE A 16 50.43 -53.03 2.09
CA ILE A 16 50.01 -53.14 0.68
C ILE A 16 48.72 -52.34 0.40
N MET A 17 47.91 -52.00 1.41
CA MET A 17 46.80 -51.03 1.30
C MET A 17 47.21 -49.57 1.56
N LEU A 18 48.31 -49.30 2.27
CA LEU A 18 48.88 -47.95 2.40
C LEU A 18 49.89 -47.58 1.31
N VAL A 19 50.20 -48.51 0.40
CA VAL A 19 51.01 -48.28 -0.82
C VAL A 19 50.16 -48.45 -2.11
N ASN A 20 48.87 -48.76 -2.01
CA ASN A 20 47.92 -48.77 -3.14
C ASN A 20 46.71 -47.83 -2.99
N ILE A 21 46.79 -46.79 -2.15
CA ILE A 21 45.85 -45.65 -2.17
C ILE A 21 46.55 -44.35 -2.64
N LYS A 22 47.76 -44.47 -3.21
CA LYS A 22 48.47 -43.37 -3.89
C LYS A 22 48.97 -43.73 -5.29
N ILE A 23 48.28 -44.65 -5.96
CA ILE A 23 48.48 -44.93 -7.39
C ILE A 23 47.10 -45.06 -8.06
N MET A 24 46.31 -43.99 -7.97
CA MET A 24 45.35 -43.54 -8.99
C MET A 24 45.09 -42.03 -8.87
N ALA A 25 46.07 -41.28 -8.34
CA ALA A 25 46.01 -39.83 -8.18
C ALA A 25 47.28 -39.11 -8.67
N GLN A 26 48.12 -39.79 -9.47
CA GLN A 26 49.28 -39.19 -10.13
C GLN A 26 49.58 -39.96 -11.42
N VAL A 27 48.77 -39.73 -12.44
CA VAL A 27 49.19 -39.86 -13.85
C VAL A 27 48.79 -38.54 -14.52
N ASN A 28 49.81 -37.73 -14.79
CA ASN A 28 49.85 -36.51 -15.61
C ASN A 28 49.04 -35.28 -15.18
N PRO A 29 49.69 -34.29 -14.53
CA PRO A 29 49.31 -32.90 -14.73
C PRO A 29 49.80 -32.47 -16.13
N SER A 30 48.88 -32.34 -17.09
CA SER A 30 49.08 -31.48 -18.26
C SER A 30 48.21 -30.22 -18.10
N PRO A 31 48.77 -29.01 -18.16
CA PRO A 31 48.09 -27.75 -17.86
C PRO A 31 47.46 -27.11 -19.12
N SER A 32 46.14 -27.22 -19.30
CA SER A 32 45.24 -26.37 -20.14
C SER A 32 43.90 -27.13 -20.28
N GLY A 33 42.69 -26.57 -20.32
CA GLY A 33 42.21 -25.22 -20.67
C GLY A 33 40.73 -25.24 -21.11
N TYR A 34 40.10 -26.42 -21.27
CA TYR A 34 38.73 -26.58 -21.77
C TYR A 34 37.99 -27.74 -21.10
N ILE A 35 36.77 -27.46 -20.63
CA ILE A 35 35.83 -28.45 -20.11
C ILE A 35 34.71 -28.64 -21.15
N PRO A 36 34.55 -29.84 -21.72
CA PRO A 36 33.45 -30.12 -22.64
C PRO A 36 32.09 -29.97 -21.96
N SER A 37 31.06 -29.64 -22.73
CA SER A 37 29.69 -29.65 -22.20
C SER A 37 29.29 -31.03 -21.71
N SER A 38 28.40 -31.10 -20.73
CA SER A 38 27.89 -32.37 -20.20
C SER A 38 27.15 -33.18 -21.29
N GLN A 39 27.10 -34.51 -21.12
CA GLN A 39 26.35 -35.37 -22.05
C GLN A 39 24.86 -35.02 -22.05
N GLU A 40 24.30 -34.76 -20.87
CA GLU A 40 22.90 -34.37 -20.71
C GLU A 40 22.56 -33.11 -21.49
N TYR A 41 23.39 -32.07 -21.39
CA TYR A 41 23.21 -30.87 -22.19
C TYR A 41 23.34 -31.14 -23.68
N TRP A 42 24.38 -31.87 -24.09
CA TRP A 42 24.59 -32.23 -25.49
C TRP A 42 23.34 -32.90 -26.07
N ASP A 43 22.80 -33.90 -25.40
CA ASP A 43 21.63 -34.65 -25.84
C ASP A 43 20.35 -33.79 -25.88
N ALA A 44 20.22 -32.83 -24.95
CA ALA A 44 19.09 -31.89 -24.90
C ALA A 44 19.14 -30.82 -25.99
N VAL A 45 20.32 -30.43 -26.48
CA VAL A 45 20.45 -29.42 -27.55
C VAL A 45 19.95 -30.01 -28.89
N PRO A 46 18.99 -29.36 -29.57
CA PRO A 46 18.45 -29.84 -30.83
C PRO A 46 19.50 -29.81 -31.95
N LEU A 47 19.49 -30.85 -32.80
CA LEU A 47 20.31 -30.89 -34.01
C LEU A 47 19.76 -29.87 -35.02
N MET A 48 20.63 -29.08 -35.63
CA MET A 48 20.24 -28.22 -36.75
C MET A 48 19.81 -29.08 -37.95
N THR A 49 18.80 -28.62 -38.69
CA THR A 49 18.32 -29.30 -39.92
C THR A 49 18.28 -28.31 -41.07
N LEU A 50 18.58 -28.77 -42.29
CA LEU A 50 18.58 -27.93 -43.47
C LEU A 50 17.16 -27.45 -43.80
N SER A 51 16.97 -26.14 -43.90
CA SER A 51 15.65 -25.60 -44.22
C SER A 51 15.31 -25.83 -45.70
N PRO A 52 14.02 -26.00 -46.05
CA PRO A 52 13.61 -26.11 -47.44
C PRO A 52 14.01 -24.91 -48.31
N LYS A 53 14.13 -23.71 -47.72
CA LYS A 53 14.58 -22.50 -48.42
C LYS A 53 16.05 -22.57 -48.77
N SER A 54 16.89 -23.01 -47.82
CA SER A 54 18.33 -23.13 -48.03
C SER A 54 18.69 -24.31 -48.91
N ALA A 55 17.94 -25.41 -48.86
CA ALA A 55 18.19 -26.61 -49.66
C ALA A 55 18.16 -26.40 -51.19
N VAL A 56 17.57 -25.30 -51.67
CA VAL A 56 17.53 -24.95 -53.11
C VAL A 56 18.57 -23.89 -53.50
N ILE A 57 19.35 -23.39 -52.54
CA ILE A 57 20.37 -22.37 -52.76
C ILE A 57 21.68 -23.05 -53.15
N ASN A 58 22.29 -22.57 -54.23
CA ASN A 58 23.65 -22.98 -54.58
C ASN A 58 24.64 -22.20 -53.72
N LEU A 59 25.42 -22.91 -52.93
CA LEU A 59 26.45 -22.31 -52.09
C LEU A 59 27.60 -21.75 -52.95
N PRO A 60 28.13 -20.56 -52.61
CA PRO A 60 29.36 -20.07 -53.21
C PRO A 60 30.54 -20.92 -52.75
N ILE A 61 31.65 -20.82 -53.49
CA ILE A 61 32.90 -21.50 -53.14
C ILE A 61 33.54 -20.95 -51.86
N GLU A 62 33.20 -19.71 -51.50
CA GLU A 62 33.77 -18.97 -50.39
C GLU A 62 32.75 -18.06 -49.71
N VAL A 63 32.81 -18.01 -48.38
CA VAL A 63 32.06 -17.09 -47.51
C VAL A 63 33.00 -16.56 -46.42
N ASP A 64 32.91 -15.26 -46.12
CA ASP A 64 33.67 -14.61 -45.06
C ASP A 64 32.81 -13.61 -44.27
N ASN A 65 32.16 -14.09 -43.22
CA ASN A 65 31.31 -13.28 -42.36
C ASN A 65 32.09 -12.37 -41.41
N SER A 66 33.41 -12.50 -41.27
CA SER A 66 34.17 -11.53 -40.48
C SER A 66 34.26 -10.16 -41.16
N THR A 67 33.93 -10.08 -42.46
CA THR A 67 33.84 -8.81 -43.20
C THR A 67 32.50 -8.08 -43.01
N GLN A 68 31.50 -8.76 -42.42
CA GLN A 68 30.18 -8.18 -42.21
C GLN A 68 30.22 -7.17 -41.06
N ILE A 69 29.33 -6.18 -41.12
CA ILE A 69 29.23 -5.12 -40.10
C ILE A 69 28.86 -5.64 -38.71
N TYR A 70 28.34 -6.86 -38.61
CA TYR A 70 27.90 -7.51 -37.37
C TYR A 70 29.06 -8.13 -36.58
N PHE A 71 30.21 -8.35 -37.21
CA PHE A 71 31.38 -8.90 -36.52
C PHE A 71 32.12 -7.77 -35.76
N PRO A 72 32.66 -8.02 -34.54
CA PRO A 72 33.28 -6.97 -33.73
C PRO A 72 34.35 -6.14 -34.46
N GLN A 73 34.18 -4.81 -34.43
CA GLN A 73 35.02 -3.82 -35.12
C GLN A 73 35.48 -2.71 -34.18
N ILE A 74 36.54 -2.01 -34.58
CA ILE A 74 37.08 -0.82 -33.89
C ILE A 74 36.13 0.37 -34.09
N ASP A 75 36.05 1.23 -33.07
CA ASP A 75 35.12 2.37 -33.06
C ASP A 75 35.31 3.29 -34.28
N ASN A 76 34.22 3.49 -35.04
CA ASN A 76 34.18 4.28 -36.29
C ASN A 76 35.08 3.76 -37.45
N GLU A 77 35.53 2.50 -37.41
CA GLU A 77 36.41 1.92 -38.43
C GLU A 77 35.80 0.65 -39.08
N SER A 78 36.38 0.22 -40.19
CA SER A 78 36.14 -1.10 -40.79
C SER A 78 37.06 -2.18 -40.22
N ASP A 79 38.00 -1.80 -39.36
CA ASP A 79 39.02 -2.68 -38.83
C ASP A 79 38.45 -3.55 -37.71
N LEU A 80 38.88 -4.81 -37.67
CA LEU A 80 38.32 -5.80 -36.76
C LEU A 80 38.90 -5.65 -35.35
N TYR A 81 38.06 -5.89 -34.36
CA TYR A 81 38.43 -5.80 -32.96
C TYR A 81 38.47 -7.19 -32.31
N PHE A 82 39.70 -7.64 -32.00
CA PHE A 82 39.96 -8.96 -31.43
C PHE A 82 40.17 -8.91 -29.93
N TYR A 83 39.59 -9.89 -29.25
CA TYR A 83 39.86 -10.16 -27.85
C TYR A 83 41.11 -11.02 -27.70
N ASP A 84 41.92 -10.75 -26.67
CA ASP A 84 43.08 -11.55 -26.30
C ASP A 84 42.80 -12.30 -25.00
N GLN A 85 42.80 -13.64 -25.03
CA GLN A 85 42.50 -14.49 -23.88
C GLN A 85 43.73 -14.88 -23.06
N ARG A 86 44.96 -14.58 -23.53
CA ARG A 86 46.22 -15.08 -22.91
C ARG A 86 46.34 -14.81 -21.40
N PRO A 87 45.78 -13.73 -20.84
CA PRO A 87 45.75 -13.50 -19.39
C PRO A 87 44.69 -14.27 -18.58
N THR A 88 43.64 -14.84 -19.19
CA THR A 88 42.47 -15.41 -18.46
C THR A 88 42.04 -16.82 -18.88
N ALA A 89 42.47 -17.31 -20.06
CA ALA A 89 42.00 -18.55 -20.68
C ALA A 89 40.47 -18.62 -20.89
N ALA A 90 39.83 -17.48 -21.18
CA ALA A 90 38.39 -17.33 -21.33
C ALA A 90 37.84 -17.69 -22.73
N CYS A 91 38.44 -18.68 -23.42
CA CYS A 91 38.08 -19.00 -24.81
C CYS A 91 36.58 -19.27 -25.02
N GLN A 92 35.92 -19.97 -24.10
CA GLN A 92 34.49 -20.30 -24.18
C GLN A 92 33.61 -19.04 -24.13
N ASN A 93 33.94 -18.12 -23.22
CA ASN A 93 33.24 -16.85 -23.06
C ASN A 93 33.46 -15.93 -24.27
N ILE A 94 34.68 -15.87 -24.79
CA ILE A 94 35.00 -15.03 -25.96
C ILE A 94 34.32 -15.60 -27.23
N SER A 95 34.45 -16.90 -27.47
CA SER A 95 33.82 -17.55 -28.62
C SER A 95 32.29 -17.38 -28.61
N SER A 96 31.65 -17.61 -27.45
CA SER A 96 30.19 -17.56 -27.34
C SER A 96 29.64 -16.14 -27.22
N THR A 97 30.22 -15.29 -26.38
CA THR A 97 29.69 -13.94 -26.09
C THR A 97 30.21 -12.90 -27.10
N TRP A 98 31.53 -12.81 -27.25
CA TRP A 98 32.18 -11.75 -28.02
C TRP A 98 32.08 -11.96 -29.53
N TYR A 99 32.30 -13.18 -30.01
CA TYR A 99 32.20 -13.46 -31.44
C TYR A 99 30.77 -13.85 -31.84
N THR A 100 30.23 -14.93 -31.27
CA THR A 100 29.02 -15.54 -31.82
C THR A 100 27.75 -14.80 -31.41
N PHE A 101 27.51 -14.61 -30.11
CA PHE A 101 26.32 -13.90 -29.63
C PHE A 101 26.27 -12.46 -30.15
N ALA A 102 27.38 -11.71 -30.05
CA ALA A 102 27.46 -10.36 -30.57
C ALA A 102 27.16 -10.29 -32.07
N TYR A 103 27.71 -11.20 -32.88
CA TYR A 103 27.40 -11.25 -34.31
C TYR A 103 25.91 -11.51 -34.56
N GLU A 104 25.37 -12.54 -33.91
CA GLU A 104 24.00 -12.99 -34.14
C GLU A 104 22.97 -11.93 -33.71
N ILE A 105 23.18 -11.27 -32.56
CA ILE A 105 22.23 -10.27 -32.05
C ILE A 105 22.30 -8.97 -32.85
N ASN A 106 23.50 -8.57 -33.27
CA ASN A 106 23.67 -7.40 -34.14
C ASN A 106 23.16 -7.66 -35.56
N ARG A 107 23.31 -8.89 -36.10
CA ARG A 107 22.67 -9.26 -37.38
C ARG A 107 21.15 -9.12 -37.26
N LEU A 108 20.58 -9.67 -36.18
CA LEU A 108 19.14 -9.67 -35.95
C LEU A 108 18.59 -8.24 -35.79
N ARG A 109 19.32 -7.36 -35.09
CA ARG A 109 18.97 -5.94 -34.90
C ARG A 109 19.44 -5.04 -36.05
N ASN A 110 20.14 -5.59 -37.03
CA ASN A 110 20.84 -4.87 -38.10
C ASN A 110 21.72 -3.70 -37.60
N LEU A 111 22.52 -3.95 -36.56
CA LEU A 111 23.43 -2.98 -35.94
C LEU A 111 24.89 -3.28 -36.32
N ARG A 112 25.72 -2.25 -36.41
CA ARG A 112 27.16 -2.44 -36.59
C ARG A 112 27.81 -2.72 -35.24
N ALA A 113 28.60 -3.78 -35.12
CA ALA A 113 29.29 -4.17 -33.89
C ALA A 113 30.58 -3.36 -33.65
N ASN A 114 30.52 -2.04 -33.79
CA ASN A 114 31.66 -1.14 -33.72
C ASN A 114 31.53 -0.07 -32.63
N THR A 115 30.62 -0.23 -31.67
CA THR A 115 30.52 0.65 -30.50
C THR A 115 30.49 -0.17 -29.23
N GLN A 116 30.75 0.46 -28.09
CA GLN A 116 30.69 -0.22 -26.79
C GLN A 116 29.27 -0.72 -26.45
N ASP A 117 28.22 -0.08 -26.97
CA ASP A 117 26.82 -0.49 -26.77
C ASP A 117 26.40 -1.70 -27.64
N THR A 118 27.14 -1.97 -28.71
CA THR A 118 26.86 -3.05 -29.68
C THR A 118 27.87 -4.19 -29.58
N ARG A 119 28.80 -4.11 -28.62
CA ARG A 119 29.72 -5.19 -28.27
C ARG A 119 29.40 -5.67 -26.86
N TYR A 120 29.69 -6.94 -26.58
CA TYR A 120 29.23 -7.61 -25.36
C TYR A 120 30.40 -8.18 -24.59
N ALA A 121 30.50 -7.83 -23.31
CA ALA A 121 31.67 -8.08 -22.48
C ALA A 121 31.81 -9.57 -22.11
N PRO A 122 32.81 -10.31 -22.65
CA PRO A 122 33.02 -11.70 -22.25
C PRO A 122 33.43 -11.81 -20.77
N ASN A 123 34.07 -10.77 -20.22
CA ASN A 123 34.47 -10.68 -18.81
C ASN A 123 33.29 -10.80 -17.86
N PHE A 124 32.11 -10.27 -18.22
CA PHE A 124 30.92 -10.38 -17.38
C PHE A 124 30.54 -11.86 -17.16
N SER A 125 30.38 -12.62 -18.24
CA SER A 125 30.10 -14.06 -18.17
C SER A 125 31.26 -14.86 -17.55
N TYR A 126 32.51 -14.46 -17.83
CA TYR A 126 33.69 -15.14 -17.29
C TYR A 126 33.79 -14.96 -15.77
N ASN A 127 33.61 -13.75 -15.25
CA ASN A 127 33.74 -13.46 -13.82
C ASN A 127 32.68 -14.19 -12.99
N HIS A 128 31.49 -14.45 -13.56
CA HIS A 128 30.44 -15.23 -12.89
C HIS A 128 30.69 -16.74 -12.95
N LEU A 129 31.31 -17.24 -14.02
CA LEU A 129 31.47 -18.67 -14.27
C LEU A 129 32.86 -19.22 -13.93
N ASN A 130 33.83 -18.35 -13.69
CA ASN A 130 35.17 -18.74 -13.26
C ASN A 130 35.15 -19.11 -11.78
N HIS A 131 36.02 -20.01 -11.33
CA HIS A 131 36.15 -20.31 -9.89
C HIS A 131 37.06 -19.30 -9.15
N GLY A 132 37.08 -18.03 -9.58
CA GLY A 132 37.93 -16.96 -9.02
C GLY A 132 39.42 -17.10 -9.31
N TYR A 133 39.81 -18.01 -10.22
CA TYR A 133 41.21 -18.25 -10.59
C TYR A 133 41.64 -17.37 -11.76
N GLN A 134 42.82 -16.76 -11.65
CA GLN A 134 43.54 -16.12 -12.75
C GLN A 134 44.65 -17.06 -13.20
N GLY A 135 44.48 -17.75 -14.34
CA GLY A 135 45.50 -18.65 -14.87
C GLY A 135 45.05 -19.45 -16.08
N TRP A 136 45.98 -20.18 -16.69
CA TRP A 136 45.77 -21.04 -17.87
C TRP A 136 44.95 -22.32 -17.60
N GLN A 137 44.18 -22.35 -16.52
CA GLN A 137 43.25 -23.44 -16.19
C GLN A 137 41.84 -22.95 -16.50
N GLY A 138 41.33 -23.30 -17.68
CA GLY A 138 39.94 -23.01 -18.04
C GLY A 138 38.99 -23.87 -17.23
N TYR A 139 38.03 -23.23 -16.56
CA TYR A 139 37.07 -23.86 -15.65
C TYR A 139 35.61 -23.79 -16.17
N THR A 140 35.40 -23.22 -17.34
CA THR A 140 34.07 -22.98 -17.92
C THR A 140 33.87 -23.85 -19.16
N SER A 141 32.65 -24.38 -19.35
CA SER A 141 32.23 -25.09 -20.57
C SER A 141 31.40 -24.18 -21.46
N LEU A 142 31.28 -24.51 -22.75
CA LEU A 142 30.39 -23.81 -23.68
C LEU A 142 28.94 -23.84 -23.17
N GLU A 143 28.49 -24.99 -22.66
CA GLU A 143 27.20 -25.14 -21.97
C GLU A 143 26.97 -24.07 -20.91
N LYS A 144 27.92 -23.87 -19.97
CA LYS A 144 27.75 -22.92 -18.87
C LYS A 144 27.58 -21.48 -19.40
N VAL A 145 28.35 -21.09 -20.41
CA VAL A 145 28.24 -19.76 -21.02
C VAL A 145 26.89 -19.60 -21.73
N GLN A 146 26.47 -20.61 -22.50
CA GLN A 146 25.20 -20.59 -23.22
C GLN A 146 24.00 -20.52 -22.27
N LYS A 147 24.01 -21.32 -21.20
CA LYS A 147 23.00 -21.25 -20.12
C LYS A 147 22.97 -19.89 -19.46
N PHE A 148 24.13 -19.34 -19.08
CA PHE A 148 24.23 -18.00 -18.51
C PHE A 148 23.65 -16.91 -19.44
N LEU A 149 23.91 -16.98 -20.75
CA LEU A 149 23.33 -16.05 -21.73
C LEU A 149 21.81 -16.23 -21.90
N MET A 150 21.27 -17.44 -21.71
CA MET A 150 19.83 -17.70 -21.75
C MET A 150 19.11 -17.28 -20.46
N GLU A 151 19.78 -17.37 -19.32
CA GLU A 151 19.23 -17.12 -17.98
C GLU A 151 19.38 -15.66 -17.54
N SER A 152 20.61 -15.14 -17.61
CA SER A 152 20.97 -13.79 -17.19
C SER A 152 20.96 -12.83 -18.38
N GLY A 153 21.68 -13.20 -19.45
CA GLY A 153 21.92 -12.34 -20.61
C GLY A 153 23.37 -11.85 -20.71
N ALA A 154 23.61 -10.92 -21.64
CA ALA A 154 24.93 -10.35 -21.92
C ALA A 154 24.99 -8.86 -21.56
N MET A 155 26.03 -8.48 -20.82
CA MET A 155 26.33 -7.07 -20.56
C MET A 155 27.05 -6.46 -21.76
N THR A 156 26.69 -5.22 -22.11
CA THR A 156 27.44 -4.48 -23.14
C THR A 156 28.81 -4.05 -22.62
N ASP A 157 29.76 -3.75 -23.51
CA ASP A 157 31.04 -3.19 -23.07
C ASP A 157 30.84 -1.85 -22.35
N ALA A 158 29.88 -1.03 -22.80
CA ALA A 158 29.63 0.29 -22.22
C ALA A 158 29.25 0.19 -20.73
N GLU A 159 28.39 -0.78 -20.38
CA GLU A 159 27.92 -1.01 -19.01
C GLU A 159 29.00 -1.64 -18.13
N PHE A 160 29.85 -2.49 -18.71
CA PHE A 160 30.95 -3.11 -17.99
C PHE A 160 32.15 -2.14 -17.79
N ASP A 161 32.10 -0.91 -18.31
CA ASP A 161 33.19 0.09 -18.32
C ASP A 161 34.36 -0.26 -19.28
N GLY A 162 34.01 -0.76 -20.47
CA GLY A 162 34.76 -0.61 -21.71
C GLY A 162 35.40 -1.89 -22.29
N PRO A 163 35.69 -1.90 -23.62
CA PRO A 163 36.63 -2.80 -24.25
C PRO A 163 38.02 -2.14 -24.30
N ALA A 164 38.96 -2.68 -23.53
CA ALA A 164 40.38 -2.41 -23.73
C ALA A 164 41.13 -3.71 -23.51
N GLN A 165 41.05 -4.62 -24.50
CA GLN A 165 41.91 -5.79 -24.68
C GLN A 165 42.48 -6.36 -23.36
N LEU A 166 41.60 -6.87 -22.49
CA LEU A 166 41.91 -7.17 -21.08
C LEU A 166 42.74 -6.06 -20.39
N ASP A 167 42.10 -5.26 -19.54
CA ASP A 167 42.80 -4.95 -18.31
C ASP A 167 42.79 -6.25 -17.49
N PRO A 168 43.91 -7.00 -17.37
CA PRO A 168 43.92 -8.30 -16.66
C PRO A 168 43.44 -8.18 -15.21
N LYS A 169 43.43 -6.94 -14.74
CA LYS A 169 42.94 -6.39 -13.50
C LYS A 169 41.42 -6.44 -13.28
N ASP A 170 40.58 -6.62 -14.30
CA ASP A 170 39.11 -6.67 -14.13
C ASP A 170 38.52 -8.09 -14.24
N SER A 171 39.34 -9.10 -13.91
CA SER A 171 39.02 -10.55 -14.01
C SER A 171 38.22 -11.12 -12.82
N TRP A 172 37.73 -10.25 -11.93
CA TRP A 172 37.08 -10.66 -10.68
C TRP A 172 35.81 -9.88 -10.36
N ARG A 173 35.59 -8.72 -10.99
CA ARG A 173 34.51 -7.82 -10.62
C ARG A 173 33.15 -8.38 -11.02
N TRP A 174 32.22 -8.40 -10.07
CA TRP A 174 30.80 -8.48 -10.37
C TRP A 174 30.24 -7.05 -10.24
N PRO A 175 29.75 -6.44 -11.33
CA PRO A 175 29.13 -5.12 -11.27
C PRO A 175 27.95 -5.12 -10.29
N SER A 176 27.64 -3.96 -9.70
CA SER A 176 26.49 -3.81 -8.80
C SER A 176 25.60 -2.71 -9.33
N GLY A 177 24.30 -2.96 -9.45
CA GLY A 177 23.32 -1.93 -9.77
C GLY A 177 22.13 -2.43 -10.58
N TYR A 178 20.95 -1.95 -10.21
CA TYR A 178 19.68 -2.28 -10.86
C TYR A 178 19.70 -2.16 -12.38
N ASP A 179 20.05 -0.98 -12.90
CA ASP A 179 20.00 -0.68 -14.34
C ASP A 179 20.91 -1.61 -15.16
N TYR A 180 22.08 -1.97 -14.62
CA TYR A 180 23.01 -2.88 -15.29
C TYR A 180 22.39 -4.26 -15.50
N TYR A 181 21.84 -4.85 -14.44
CA TYR A 181 21.25 -6.20 -14.56
C TYR A 181 19.92 -6.17 -15.32
N TYR A 182 19.15 -5.09 -15.25
CA TYR A 182 17.98 -4.91 -16.10
C TYR A 182 18.35 -4.94 -17.58
N ASN A 183 19.35 -4.15 -17.99
CA ASN A 183 19.78 -4.08 -19.37
C ASN A 183 20.44 -5.38 -19.86
N VAL A 184 21.17 -6.09 -19.00
CA VAL A 184 21.70 -7.44 -19.30
C VAL A 184 20.57 -8.38 -19.74
N MET A 185 19.43 -8.36 -19.04
CA MET A 185 18.27 -9.17 -19.38
C MET A 185 17.59 -8.75 -20.70
N THR A 186 17.89 -7.57 -21.26
CA THR A 186 17.41 -7.19 -22.61
C THR A 186 18.23 -7.83 -23.74
N ASN A 187 19.38 -8.43 -23.39
CA ASN A 187 20.33 -9.04 -24.32
C ASN A 187 20.48 -10.54 -24.01
N LYS A 188 19.46 -11.34 -24.33
CA LYS A 188 19.43 -12.78 -24.00
C LYS A 188 19.55 -13.70 -25.20
N LEU A 189 20.16 -14.85 -24.95
CA LEU A 189 20.13 -15.98 -25.87
C LEU A 189 18.74 -16.66 -25.79
N GLN A 190 18.14 -16.96 -26.94
CA GLN A 190 16.85 -17.65 -26.99
C GLN A 190 17.03 -19.17 -27.03
N SER A 191 17.92 -19.66 -27.90
CA SER A 191 18.13 -21.08 -28.10
C SER A 191 19.51 -21.37 -28.70
N VAL A 192 19.89 -22.64 -28.64
CA VAL A 192 21.12 -23.18 -29.20
C VAL A 192 20.77 -24.38 -30.08
N HIS A 193 21.42 -24.49 -31.22
CA HIS A 193 21.37 -25.69 -32.06
C HIS A 193 22.77 -26.26 -32.24
N LYS A 194 22.89 -27.59 -32.27
CA LYS A 194 24.17 -28.27 -32.49
C LYS A 194 24.31 -28.76 -33.93
N PHE A 195 25.54 -28.82 -34.40
CA PHE A 195 25.93 -29.57 -35.60
C PHE A 195 26.67 -30.85 -35.17
N ASN A 196 26.41 -31.96 -35.86
CA ASN A 196 26.99 -33.25 -35.51
C ASN A 196 28.11 -33.61 -36.48
N MET A 197 29.34 -33.69 -35.98
CA MET A 197 30.52 -34.12 -36.74
C MET A 197 31.10 -35.43 -36.18
N THR A 198 30.28 -36.25 -35.52
CA THR A 198 30.71 -37.55 -34.98
C THR A 198 30.90 -38.57 -36.10
N VAL A 199 32.06 -39.21 -36.19
CA VAL A 199 32.39 -40.22 -37.21
C VAL A 199 31.40 -41.39 -37.19
N GLN A 200 30.90 -41.77 -36.01
CA GLN A 200 29.88 -42.81 -35.85
C GLN A 200 28.57 -42.54 -36.61
N SER A 201 28.31 -41.31 -37.07
CA SER A 201 27.15 -40.97 -37.91
C SER A 201 27.26 -41.49 -39.36
N GLY A 202 28.47 -41.80 -39.81
CA GLY A 202 28.76 -42.31 -41.15
C GLY A 202 29.06 -41.21 -42.19
N PRO A 203 29.68 -41.56 -43.34
CA PRO A 203 30.20 -40.59 -44.31
C PRO A 203 29.17 -39.59 -44.85
N ALA A 204 27.99 -40.08 -45.25
CA ALA A 204 26.93 -39.24 -45.79
C ALA A 204 26.43 -38.20 -44.77
N ALA A 205 26.31 -38.58 -43.50
CA ALA A 205 25.86 -37.68 -42.45
C ALA A 205 26.90 -36.59 -42.13
N LEU A 206 28.20 -36.90 -42.21
CA LEU A 206 29.26 -35.91 -42.08
C LEU A 206 29.21 -34.87 -43.21
N GLU A 207 29.05 -35.32 -44.45
CA GLU A 207 28.91 -34.42 -45.61
C GLU A 207 27.64 -33.56 -45.52
N GLU A 208 26.51 -34.14 -45.14
CA GLU A 208 25.26 -33.40 -44.92
C GLU A 208 25.42 -32.34 -43.82
N SER A 209 26.09 -32.68 -42.71
CA SER A 209 26.35 -31.76 -41.61
C SER A 209 27.28 -30.62 -42.02
N LEU A 210 28.34 -30.91 -42.78
CA LEU A 210 29.21 -29.88 -43.36
C LEU A 210 28.42 -28.95 -44.29
N ASN A 211 27.60 -29.51 -45.18
CA ASN A 211 26.78 -28.73 -46.10
C ASN A 211 25.81 -27.82 -45.34
N LEU A 212 25.19 -28.33 -44.28
CA LEU A 212 24.34 -27.56 -43.39
C LEU A 212 25.08 -26.41 -42.68
N MET A 213 26.29 -26.66 -42.17
CA MET A 213 27.14 -25.61 -41.59
C MET A 213 27.45 -24.52 -42.63
N LYS A 214 27.74 -24.89 -43.89
CA LYS A 214 27.97 -23.93 -44.97
C LYS A 214 26.72 -23.10 -45.30
N HIS A 215 25.54 -23.71 -45.33
CA HIS A 215 24.26 -22.98 -45.46
C HIS A 215 24.03 -22.02 -44.29
N TYR A 216 24.33 -22.45 -43.06
CA TYR A 216 24.25 -21.53 -41.93
C TYR A 216 25.21 -20.35 -42.07
N LEU A 217 26.46 -20.59 -42.49
CA LEU A 217 27.43 -19.53 -42.74
C LEU A 217 27.07 -18.64 -43.93
N TYR A 218 26.39 -19.15 -44.97
CA TYR A 218 26.06 -18.37 -46.16
C TYR A 218 24.76 -17.58 -46.02
N ASP A 219 23.68 -18.28 -45.67
CA ASP A 219 22.31 -17.77 -45.72
C ASP A 219 21.53 -17.97 -44.42
N HIS A 220 22.26 -18.23 -43.32
CA HIS A 220 21.74 -18.46 -41.96
C HIS A 220 20.80 -19.67 -41.88
N ASN A 221 20.84 -20.54 -42.90
CA ASN A 221 19.90 -21.63 -43.09
C ASN A 221 18.42 -21.17 -43.18
N GLU A 222 18.17 -19.92 -43.58
CA GLU A 222 16.82 -19.37 -43.75
C GLU A 222 16.60 -18.63 -45.09
N GLY A 223 17.61 -18.63 -45.97
CA GLY A 223 17.62 -17.86 -47.22
C GLY A 223 17.91 -16.37 -47.01
N SER A 224 18.55 -16.01 -45.90
CA SER A 224 19.00 -14.65 -45.61
C SER A 224 20.09 -14.21 -46.59
N SER A 225 20.20 -12.91 -46.85
CA SER A 225 21.29 -12.33 -47.65
C SER A 225 22.64 -12.32 -46.92
N VAL A 226 22.64 -12.57 -45.61
CA VAL A 226 23.84 -12.67 -44.77
C VAL A 226 23.69 -13.88 -43.86
N GLY A 227 24.73 -14.69 -43.72
CA GLY A 227 24.71 -15.87 -42.87
C GLY A 227 25.04 -15.61 -41.41
N GLY A 228 25.33 -16.69 -40.68
CA GLY A 228 25.68 -16.69 -39.26
C GLY A 228 27.14 -17.00 -38.99
N VAL A 229 27.47 -17.15 -37.71
CA VAL A 229 28.77 -17.67 -37.26
C VAL A 229 28.55 -18.81 -36.25
N ILE A 230 29.50 -19.74 -36.19
CA ILE A 230 29.34 -20.98 -35.40
C ILE A 230 30.38 -21.02 -34.29
N THR A 231 29.93 -21.14 -33.04
CA THR A 231 30.80 -21.44 -31.90
C THR A 231 31.40 -22.83 -32.10
N ILE A 232 32.72 -22.94 -32.07
CA ILE A 232 33.43 -24.24 -32.11
C ILE A 232 34.23 -24.45 -30.82
N GLY A 233 34.05 -25.60 -30.19
CA GLY A 233 34.89 -26.13 -29.12
C GLY A 233 35.66 -27.34 -29.63
N VAL A 234 36.99 -27.32 -29.52
CA VAL A 234 37.85 -28.44 -29.94
C VAL A 234 38.68 -28.91 -28.76
N LEU A 235 38.88 -30.23 -28.65
CA LEU A 235 39.57 -30.81 -27.49
C LEU A 235 41.08 -30.76 -27.57
N ASN A 236 41.59 -30.62 -28.78
CA ASN A 236 43.00 -30.64 -29.10
C ASN A 236 43.16 -29.64 -30.26
N ALA A 237 44.21 -28.84 -30.27
CA ALA A 237 44.62 -28.08 -31.46
C ALA A 237 46.13 -27.89 -31.38
N THR A 238 46.89 -28.74 -32.07
CA THR A 238 48.35 -28.62 -32.06
C THR A 238 48.95 -29.12 -33.37
N GLY A 239 49.32 -28.15 -34.19
CA GLY A 239 49.95 -28.36 -35.49
C GLY A 239 49.47 -27.28 -36.43
N GLU A 240 50.34 -26.32 -36.72
CA GLU A 240 50.10 -25.28 -37.73
C GLU A 240 50.98 -25.51 -38.96
N ILE A 241 50.40 -25.42 -40.14
CA ILE A 241 51.09 -25.41 -41.43
C ILE A 241 50.95 -24.03 -42.07
N ASN A 242 51.80 -23.76 -43.05
CA ASN A 242 51.51 -22.73 -44.04
C ASN A 242 50.78 -23.39 -45.21
N LEU A 243 49.72 -22.75 -45.69
CA LEU A 243 49.03 -23.18 -46.89
C LEU A 243 49.98 -23.14 -48.11
N PRO A 244 49.95 -24.17 -48.96
CA PRO A 244 50.85 -24.29 -50.10
C PRO A 244 50.50 -23.26 -51.19
N PRO A 245 51.41 -22.97 -52.14
CA PRO A 245 51.17 -22.03 -53.25
C PRO A 245 49.93 -22.35 -54.09
N GLU A 246 49.51 -23.61 -54.13
CA GLU A 246 48.35 -24.13 -54.86
C GLU A 246 47.01 -23.86 -54.15
N SER A 247 47.04 -23.51 -52.87
CA SER A 247 45.87 -23.12 -52.08
C SER A 247 45.55 -21.64 -52.29
N PRO A 248 44.27 -21.22 -52.32
CA PRO A 248 43.93 -19.83 -52.05
C PRO A 248 44.50 -19.46 -50.68
N TYR A 249 44.90 -18.19 -50.53
CA TYR A 249 45.56 -17.69 -49.32
C TYR A 249 46.90 -18.37 -48.99
N ALA A 250 47.67 -18.74 -50.01
CA ALA A 250 49.02 -19.28 -49.87
C ALA A 250 49.82 -18.52 -48.79
N THR A 251 50.61 -19.25 -48.00
CA THR A 251 51.36 -18.77 -46.82
C THR A 251 50.56 -18.48 -45.55
N GLN A 252 49.23 -18.37 -45.61
CA GLN A 252 48.42 -18.28 -44.39
C GLN A 252 48.49 -19.57 -43.57
N LYS A 253 48.28 -19.45 -42.26
CA LYS A 253 48.29 -20.53 -41.30
C LYS A 253 47.02 -21.37 -41.36
N ALA A 254 47.17 -22.69 -41.25
CA ALA A 254 46.07 -23.63 -41.08
C ALA A 254 46.38 -24.67 -39.99
N ILE A 255 45.35 -25.15 -39.29
CA ILE A 255 45.45 -26.27 -38.35
C ILE A 255 45.47 -27.56 -39.14
N TYR A 256 46.47 -28.41 -38.89
CA TYR A 256 46.66 -29.68 -39.59
C TYR A 256 46.80 -30.92 -38.70
N LYS A 257 46.72 -30.76 -37.38
CA LYS A 257 46.86 -31.89 -36.46
C LYS A 257 46.28 -31.62 -35.08
N TYR A 258 45.84 -32.71 -34.44
CA TYR A 258 45.49 -32.78 -33.03
C TYR A 258 46.56 -33.57 -32.26
N SER A 259 47.17 -32.98 -31.22
CA SER A 259 47.99 -33.66 -30.21
C SER A 259 47.64 -33.18 -28.80
N TRP A 260 47.99 -33.99 -27.79
CA TRP A 260 47.77 -33.76 -26.34
C TRP A 260 48.25 -32.37 -25.87
N ALA A 261 47.67 -31.71 -24.85
CA ALA A 261 46.39 -31.86 -24.15
C ALA A 261 45.99 -30.45 -23.68
N GLY A 262 44.74 -30.04 -23.96
CA GLY A 262 44.18 -28.73 -23.60
C GLY A 262 43.29 -28.18 -24.70
N GLY A 263 41.97 -28.36 -24.58
CA GLY A 263 41.03 -27.89 -25.59
C GLY A 263 40.95 -26.36 -25.67
N HIS A 264 40.23 -25.87 -26.69
CA HIS A 264 40.13 -24.46 -27.04
C HIS A 264 38.77 -24.17 -27.71
N ALA A 265 38.25 -22.96 -27.53
CA ALA A 265 37.02 -22.50 -28.17
C ALA A 265 37.27 -21.27 -29.06
N MET A 266 36.68 -21.30 -30.26
CA MET A 266 36.85 -20.30 -31.31
C MET A 266 35.51 -20.07 -32.04
N ALA A 267 35.46 -19.20 -33.05
CA ALA A 267 34.25 -19.01 -33.87
C ALA A 267 34.54 -19.26 -35.35
N ILE A 268 33.77 -20.14 -36.00
CA ILE A 268 33.80 -20.30 -37.46
C ILE A 268 33.05 -19.12 -38.07
N VAL A 269 33.76 -18.35 -38.89
CA VAL A 269 33.25 -17.11 -39.50
C VAL A 269 33.08 -17.22 -41.00
N GLY A 270 33.42 -18.35 -41.59
CA GLY A 270 33.39 -18.50 -43.04
C GLY A 270 34.02 -19.81 -43.50
N TYR A 271 34.02 -20.04 -44.80
CA TYR A 271 34.59 -21.23 -45.42
C TYR A 271 35.15 -20.92 -46.79
N ASN A 272 36.06 -21.78 -47.26
CA ASN A 272 36.52 -21.80 -48.64
C ASN A 272 36.77 -23.25 -49.08
N ASP A 273 36.06 -23.67 -50.13
CA ASP A 273 36.06 -25.03 -50.67
C ASP A 273 37.31 -25.38 -51.51
N GLU A 274 38.26 -24.46 -51.63
CA GLU A 274 39.51 -24.66 -52.37
C GLU A 274 40.76 -24.62 -51.49
N ILE A 275 40.65 -24.44 -50.17
CA ILE A 275 41.81 -24.49 -49.26
C ILE A 275 42.49 -25.85 -49.37
N LYS A 276 43.81 -25.90 -49.59
CA LYS A 276 44.51 -27.17 -49.85
C LYS A 276 45.52 -27.53 -48.79
N TYR A 277 45.56 -28.80 -48.42
CA TYR A 277 46.60 -29.39 -47.60
C TYR A 277 46.89 -30.84 -48.01
N ASP A 278 48.05 -31.05 -48.65
CA ASP A 278 48.56 -32.37 -49.02
C ASP A 278 49.12 -33.04 -47.77
N TRP A 279 48.35 -33.99 -47.25
CA TRP A 279 48.72 -34.76 -46.07
C TRP A 279 48.83 -36.27 -46.37
N GLY A 280 48.30 -36.69 -47.52
CA GLY A 280 48.14 -38.08 -47.94
C GLY A 280 49.38 -38.71 -48.55
N GLY A 281 49.51 -40.03 -48.34
CA GLY A 281 50.43 -40.91 -49.06
C GLY A 281 50.66 -42.32 -48.47
N SER A 282 50.58 -42.57 -47.14
CA SER A 282 50.66 -43.97 -46.65
C SER A 282 50.26 -44.38 -45.21
N GLY A 283 49.79 -43.51 -44.29
CA GLY A 283 49.83 -43.85 -42.86
C GLY A 283 48.69 -43.37 -41.97
N THR A 284 48.83 -42.20 -41.34
CA THR A 284 47.86 -41.59 -40.41
C THR A 284 48.14 -40.10 -40.37
N LEU A 285 47.19 -39.28 -39.90
CA LEU A 285 47.40 -37.83 -39.63
C LEU A 285 48.56 -37.54 -38.65
N ASN A 286 49.04 -38.55 -37.92
CA ASN A 286 50.19 -38.44 -37.05
C ASN A 286 51.54 -38.59 -37.78
N ASN A 287 51.54 -39.09 -39.02
CA ASN A 287 52.70 -39.39 -39.85
C ASN A 287 52.40 -39.04 -41.33
N VAL A 288 52.32 -37.74 -41.60
CA VAL A 288 52.03 -37.14 -42.91
C VAL A 288 53.11 -37.51 -43.92
N GLN A 289 52.71 -37.98 -45.11
CA GLN A 289 53.63 -38.33 -46.20
C GLN A 289 53.13 -37.78 -47.53
N PRO A 290 53.33 -36.48 -47.82
CA PRO A 290 52.73 -35.81 -48.97
C PRO A 290 53.02 -36.55 -50.28
N ASP A 291 52.00 -36.75 -51.12
CA ASP A 291 52.10 -37.49 -52.40
C ASP A 291 52.13 -36.56 -53.63
N GLY A 292 52.06 -35.24 -53.39
CA GLY A 292 52.10 -34.18 -54.38
C GLY A 292 50.78 -33.91 -55.07
N GLN A 293 49.68 -34.49 -54.58
CA GLN A 293 48.35 -34.35 -55.16
C GLN A 293 47.36 -33.87 -54.09
N PHE A 294 46.30 -33.18 -54.49
CA PHE A 294 45.28 -32.66 -53.57
C PHE A 294 43.93 -33.23 -54.01
N ARG A 295 43.36 -34.14 -53.22
CA ARG A 295 42.12 -34.84 -53.58
C ARG A 295 41.24 -35.19 -52.38
N ASN A 296 39.96 -35.42 -52.66
CA ASN A 296 38.94 -35.83 -51.68
C ASN A 296 38.36 -37.23 -51.99
N ASP A 297 38.91 -37.96 -52.97
CA ASP A 297 38.38 -39.23 -53.51
C ASP A 297 39.32 -40.44 -53.29
N ILE A 298 40.33 -40.31 -52.43
CA ILE A 298 41.29 -41.37 -52.08
C ILE A 298 41.22 -41.65 -50.58
N ASP A 299 41.29 -42.93 -50.19
CA ASP A 299 41.43 -43.36 -48.78
C ASP A 299 42.86 -43.09 -48.29
N ASN A 300 43.09 -41.85 -47.86
CA ASN A 300 44.40 -41.36 -47.41
C ASN A 300 44.80 -41.94 -46.05
N ASN A 301 43.82 -42.23 -45.18
CA ASN A 301 44.06 -42.77 -43.84
C ASN A 301 44.14 -44.31 -43.77
N LYS A 302 43.75 -45.02 -44.83
CA LYS A 302 43.75 -46.49 -45.00
C LYS A 302 42.85 -47.25 -44.03
N ASP A 303 41.75 -46.64 -43.59
CA ASP A 303 40.74 -47.32 -42.78
C ASP A 303 39.68 -48.06 -43.62
N GLY A 304 39.76 -47.97 -44.95
CA GLY A 304 38.87 -48.63 -45.89
C GLY A 304 37.59 -47.85 -46.20
N VAL A 305 37.44 -46.62 -45.70
CA VAL A 305 36.28 -45.75 -45.91
C VAL A 305 36.78 -44.40 -46.44
N ILE A 306 36.35 -44.02 -47.64
CA ILE A 306 36.61 -42.67 -48.16
C ILE A 306 35.56 -41.73 -47.55
N ASP A 307 35.99 -40.85 -46.65
CA ASP A 307 35.12 -39.81 -46.08
C ASP A 307 35.87 -38.50 -45.82
N MET A 308 35.22 -37.55 -45.13
CA MET A 308 35.81 -36.24 -44.82
C MET A 308 37.20 -36.32 -44.17
N ARG A 309 37.51 -37.39 -43.42
CA ARG A 309 38.82 -37.58 -42.76
C ARG A 309 39.94 -37.79 -43.77
N ASP A 310 39.61 -38.12 -45.02
CA ASP A 310 40.57 -38.28 -46.12
C ASP A 310 40.83 -37.01 -46.92
N TRP A 311 39.95 -36.02 -46.78
CA TRP A 311 39.94 -34.84 -47.64
C TRP A 311 41.19 -33.97 -47.47
N GLU A 312 41.69 -33.48 -48.59
CA GLU A 312 42.83 -32.56 -48.69
C GLU A 312 42.41 -31.17 -49.19
N ILE A 313 41.14 -31.03 -49.60
CA ILE A 313 40.56 -29.80 -50.13
C ILE A 313 39.36 -29.36 -49.29
N GLY A 314 39.37 -28.09 -48.90
CA GLY A 314 38.30 -27.37 -48.22
C GLY A 314 38.64 -27.05 -46.77
N GLY A 315 38.24 -25.87 -46.30
CA GLY A 315 38.50 -25.44 -44.93
C GLY A 315 37.54 -24.37 -44.42
N PHE A 316 37.42 -24.29 -43.10
CA PHE A 316 36.73 -23.22 -42.39
C PHE A 316 37.70 -22.11 -41.99
N LYS A 317 37.27 -20.86 -42.15
CA LYS A 317 37.95 -19.69 -41.56
C LYS A 317 37.45 -19.52 -40.14
N VAL A 318 38.37 -19.45 -39.19
CA VAL A 318 38.06 -19.43 -37.76
C VAL A 318 38.69 -18.21 -37.09
N ALA A 319 37.89 -17.44 -36.35
CA ALA A 319 38.35 -16.35 -35.51
C ALA A 319 38.87 -16.89 -34.17
N ASN A 320 40.12 -16.58 -33.86
CA ASN A 320 40.78 -16.99 -32.63
C ASN A 320 40.79 -15.83 -31.61
N SER A 321 40.99 -16.14 -30.33
CA SER A 321 40.98 -15.18 -29.23
C SER A 321 42.38 -14.82 -28.74
N TYR A 322 43.41 -14.89 -29.60
CA TYR A 322 44.80 -14.52 -29.24
C TYR A 322 45.23 -13.14 -29.76
N GLY A 323 44.25 -12.31 -30.17
CA GLY A 323 44.49 -10.98 -30.70
C GLY A 323 45.00 -10.95 -32.15
N PRO A 324 45.15 -9.74 -32.73
CA PRO A 324 45.49 -9.56 -34.14
C PRO A 324 46.95 -9.94 -34.46
N GLY A 325 47.85 -10.00 -33.47
CA GLY A 325 49.24 -10.42 -33.69
C GLY A 325 49.42 -11.94 -33.86
N HIS A 326 48.34 -12.72 -33.84
CA HIS A 326 48.38 -14.16 -33.90
C HIS A 326 48.02 -14.68 -35.30
N GLN A 327 48.96 -15.41 -35.93
CA GLN A 327 48.76 -16.10 -37.21
C GLN A 327 48.22 -15.16 -38.30
N ASN A 328 47.04 -15.45 -38.88
CA ASN A 328 46.47 -14.68 -39.99
C ASN A 328 45.66 -13.50 -39.46
N ASP A 329 46.32 -12.58 -38.77
CA ASP A 329 45.70 -11.40 -38.15
C ASP A 329 44.55 -11.73 -37.19
N GLY A 330 44.73 -12.74 -36.34
CA GLY A 330 43.71 -13.23 -35.40
C GLY A 330 42.83 -14.35 -35.96
N PHE A 331 43.00 -14.74 -37.23
CA PHE A 331 42.31 -15.87 -37.85
C PHE A 331 43.23 -17.08 -38.08
N ILE A 332 42.59 -18.23 -38.29
CA ILE A 332 43.23 -19.46 -38.77
C ILE A 332 42.29 -20.27 -39.67
N TRP A 333 42.86 -21.02 -40.61
CA TRP A 333 42.11 -22.01 -41.37
C TRP A 333 42.05 -23.36 -40.64
N VAL A 334 40.91 -24.02 -40.65
CA VAL A 334 40.73 -25.39 -40.17
C VAL A 334 40.32 -26.25 -41.36
N ILE A 335 41.20 -27.15 -41.81
CA ILE A 335 40.91 -28.03 -42.95
C ILE A 335 39.78 -28.99 -42.57
N TYR A 336 38.88 -29.30 -43.52
CA TYR A 336 37.67 -30.08 -43.24
C TYR A 336 37.93 -31.46 -42.64
N CYS A 337 39.04 -32.11 -42.98
CA CYS A 337 39.41 -33.41 -42.43
C CYS A 337 39.67 -33.41 -40.91
N PHE A 338 39.81 -32.24 -40.29
CA PHE A 338 39.96 -32.12 -38.83
C PHE A 338 38.64 -31.95 -38.09
N LEU A 339 37.53 -31.66 -38.76
CA LEU A 339 36.27 -31.45 -38.05
C LEU A 339 35.68 -32.75 -37.48
N PRO A 340 35.70 -33.89 -38.21
CA PRO A 340 35.16 -35.14 -37.70
C PRO A 340 35.89 -35.60 -36.44
N TYR A 341 35.15 -36.09 -35.46
CA TYR A 341 35.70 -36.63 -34.22
C TYR A 341 35.10 -37.99 -33.88
N ILE A 342 35.87 -38.81 -33.16
CA ILE A 342 35.39 -40.07 -32.61
C ILE A 342 35.00 -39.78 -31.16
N GLU A 343 33.70 -39.88 -30.86
CA GLU A 343 33.24 -39.81 -29.49
C GLU A 343 33.79 -41.02 -28.71
N ASN A 344 34.42 -40.75 -27.57
CA ASN A 344 35.02 -41.80 -26.73
C ASN A 344 34.26 -41.95 -25.41
N GLU A 345 34.61 -42.98 -24.63
CA GLU A 345 33.97 -43.32 -23.36
C GLU A 345 34.04 -42.22 -22.28
N TRP A 346 34.85 -41.16 -22.50
CA TRP A 346 35.02 -40.03 -21.61
C TRP A 346 34.22 -38.79 -22.04
N ASN A 347 33.31 -38.93 -23.00
CA ASN A 347 32.49 -37.84 -23.58
C ASN A 347 33.33 -36.68 -24.13
N LEU A 348 34.56 -36.98 -24.56
CA LEU A 348 35.42 -36.03 -25.25
C LEU A 348 34.92 -35.90 -26.70
N ARG A 349 34.42 -34.72 -27.07
CA ARG A 349 33.91 -34.35 -28.41
C ARG A 349 34.36 -32.96 -28.87
N ASN A 350 34.37 -32.75 -30.19
CA ASN A 350 34.30 -31.40 -30.74
C ASN A 350 32.84 -30.93 -30.69
N GLU A 351 32.62 -29.66 -30.39
CA GLU A 351 31.31 -29.08 -30.20
C GLU A 351 31.08 -27.94 -31.18
N PHE A 352 29.94 -27.93 -31.86
CA PHE A 352 29.61 -26.94 -32.87
C PHE A 352 28.21 -26.41 -32.60
N TYR A 353 28.10 -25.13 -32.31
CA TYR A 353 26.83 -24.51 -31.91
C TYR A 353 26.49 -23.28 -32.74
N ALA A 354 25.27 -23.26 -33.28
CA ALA A 354 24.61 -22.05 -33.72
C ALA A 354 23.85 -21.43 -32.55
N LEU A 355 24.03 -20.13 -32.34
CA LEU A 355 23.36 -19.38 -31.27
C LEU A 355 22.25 -18.52 -31.88
N THR A 356 21.06 -18.59 -31.30
CA THR A 356 19.92 -17.76 -31.73
C THR A 356 19.54 -16.83 -30.59
N PRO A 357 19.88 -15.53 -30.66
CA PRO A 357 19.50 -14.54 -29.65
C PRO A 357 18.04 -14.08 -29.81
N LYS A 358 17.53 -13.41 -28.78
CA LYS A 358 16.25 -12.68 -28.86
C LYS A 358 16.50 -11.29 -29.46
N GLU A 359 15.75 -10.91 -30.50
CA GLU A 359 15.83 -9.56 -31.10
C GLU A 359 15.56 -8.49 -30.05
N SER A 360 14.50 -8.69 -29.27
CA SER A 360 14.13 -7.88 -28.11
C SER A 360 13.73 -8.79 -26.95
N ASN A 361 14.12 -8.44 -25.74
CA ASN A 361 13.62 -9.07 -24.52
C ASN A 361 13.26 -7.96 -23.52
N THR A 362 12.03 -7.99 -23.02
CA THR A 362 11.59 -7.14 -21.92
C THR A 362 11.36 -8.06 -20.73
N PRO A 363 12.11 -7.92 -19.62
CA PRO A 363 11.85 -8.69 -18.41
C PRO A 363 10.41 -8.46 -17.94
N GLU A 364 9.68 -9.52 -17.61
CA GLU A 364 8.30 -9.42 -17.13
C GLU A 364 8.28 -9.34 -15.60
N VAL A 365 8.82 -10.35 -14.91
CA VAL A 365 8.92 -10.38 -13.45
C VAL A 365 10.34 -10.76 -13.08
N VAL A 366 10.92 -9.99 -12.15
CA VAL A 366 12.31 -10.14 -11.73
C VAL A 366 12.44 -10.11 -10.22
N LEU A 367 13.48 -10.79 -9.72
CA LEU A 367 13.86 -10.72 -8.31
C LEU A 367 14.99 -9.71 -8.18
N LYS A 368 14.76 -8.61 -7.45
CA LYS A 368 15.77 -7.63 -7.09
C LYS A 368 16.36 -8.03 -5.75
N VAL A 369 17.67 -8.26 -5.69
CA VAL A 369 18.35 -8.85 -4.54
C VAL A 369 19.56 -8.01 -4.17
N LYS A 370 19.65 -7.62 -2.90
CA LYS A 370 20.81 -6.96 -2.34
C LYS A 370 21.46 -7.86 -1.30
N LEU A 371 22.66 -8.34 -1.60
CA LEU A 371 23.32 -9.42 -0.85
C LEU A 371 24.78 -9.07 -0.58
N ASP A 372 25.27 -9.38 0.62
CA ASP A 372 26.71 -9.40 0.89
C ASP A 372 27.16 -10.82 1.21
N SER A 373 28.38 -11.16 0.80
CA SER A 373 29.02 -12.41 1.18
C SER A 373 30.53 -12.29 1.08
N GLN A 374 31.21 -12.90 2.04
CA GLN A 374 32.66 -13.01 2.03
C GLN A 374 33.18 -14.02 1.01
N LYS A 375 32.32 -14.92 0.52
CA LYS A 375 32.66 -15.96 -0.47
C LYS A 375 31.50 -16.24 -1.41
N ARG A 376 31.63 -15.84 -2.67
CA ARG A 376 30.64 -16.12 -3.72
C ARG A 376 30.39 -17.61 -3.93
N ASP A 377 31.46 -18.42 -3.88
CA ASP A 377 31.39 -19.86 -4.10
C ASP A 377 30.70 -20.65 -2.96
N ASN A 378 30.33 -19.99 -1.86
CA ASN A 378 29.43 -20.57 -0.87
C ASN A 378 27.96 -20.56 -1.30
N LEU A 379 27.59 -19.70 -2.25
CA LEU A 379 26.19 -19.37 -2.53
C LEU A 379 25.66 -20.13 -3.74
N LYS A 380 24.44 -20.63 -3.61
CA LYS A 380 23.56 -20.90 -4.75
C LYS A 380 22.34 -20.01 -4.68
N ILE A 381 22.06 -19.25 -5.73
CA ILE A 381 20.92 -18.34 -5.82
C ILE A 381 19.95 -18.86 -6.88
N GLY A 382 18.68 -18.92 -6.51
CA GLY A 382 17.62 -19.46 -7.35
C GLY A 382 16.26 -18.86 -7.02
N CYS A 383 15.24 -19.35 -7.71
CA CYS A 383 13.87 -18.98 -7.47
C CYS A 383 12.95 -20.20 -7.41
N GLY A 384 11.77 -19.99 -6.85
CA GLY A 384 10.66 -20.93 -6.88
C GLY A 384 9.33 -20.20 -6.74
N TYR A 385 8.23 -20.93 -6.88
CA TYR A 385 6.89 -20.35 -6.75
C TYR A 385 5.96 -21.35 -6.07
N SER A 386 4.84 -20.87 -5.53
CA SER A 386 3.70 -21.71 -5.17
C SER A 386 2.42 -21.13 -5.76
N THR A 387 1.43 -21.98 -6.02
CA THR A 387 0.14 -21.56 -6.57
C THR A 387 -0.71 -20.78 -5.58
N LEU A 388 -0.55 -21.03 -4.27
CA LEU A 388 -1.27 -20.30 -3.21
C LEU A 388 -0.33 -19.38 -2.44
N ALA A 389 -0.80 -18.19 -2.10
CA ALA A 389 -0.06 -17.23 -1.31
C ALA A 389 0.34 -17.74 0.08
N ASN A 390 -0.53 -18.52 0.74
CA ASN A 390 -0.28 -19.02 2.09
C ASN A 390 0.64 -20.24 2.15
N SER A 391 1.15 -20.74 1.01
CA SER A 391 2.05 -21.89 1.02
C SER A 391 3.38 -21.53 1.71
N PRO A 392 3.87 -22.36 2.65
CA PRO A 392 5.17 -22.15 3.29
C PRO A 392 6.34 -22.62 2.42
N THR A 393 6.08 -23.22 1.26
CA THR A 393 7.11 -23.79 0.38
C THR A 393 6.74 -23.63 -1.08
N TYR A 394 7.76 -23.65 -1.95
CA TYR A 394 7.59 -23.69 -3.39
C TYR A 394 7.10 -25.07 -3.88
N THR A 395 6.50 -25.10 -5.07
CA THR A 395 6.08 -26.29 -5.80
C THR A 395 7.28 -26.90 -6.54
N GLY A 396 7.52 -28.20 -6.37
CA GLY A 396 8.63 -28.90 -7.03
C GLY A 396 10.00 -28.54 -6.44
N ASP A 397 11.04 -28.65 -7.26
CA ASP A 397 12.41 -28.26 -6.92
C ASP A 397 12.68 -26.81 -7.35
N PRO A 398 13.51 -26.05 -6.61
CA PRO A 398 13.84 -24.67 -6.97
C PRO A 398 14.78 -24.65 -8.19
N SER A 399 14.66 -23.61 -9.01
CA SER A 399 15.54 -23.40 -10.16
C SER A 399 16.68 -22.47 -9.77
N PHE A 400 17.92 -22.94 -9.91
CA PHE A 400 19.12 -22.17 -9.59
C PHE A 400 19.73 -21.56 -10.86
N TYR A 401 20.16 -20.30 -10.77
CA TYR A 401 20.78 -19.60 -11.89
C TYR A 401 22.24 -20.05 -12.06
N THR A 402 22.59 -20.41 -13.30
CA THR A 402 23.93 -20.66 -13.80
C THR A 402 24.79 -19.43 -13.56
N GLY A 403 26.00 -19.61 -13.00
CA GLY A 403 26.89 -18.50 -12.61
C GLY A 403 26.64 -17.93 -11.22
N TYR A 404 25.57 -18.37 -10.55
CA TYR A 404 25.29 -18.05 -9.14
C TYR A 404 25.12 -19.34 -8.33
N SER A 405 25.79 -20.42 -8.71
CA SER A 405 25.63 -21.76 -8.14
C SER A 405 26.99 -22.36 -7.76
N ASN A 406 27.57 -21.87 -6.68
CA ASN A 406 28.94 -22.19 -6.22
C ASN A 406 30.04 -21.84 -7.24
N ASP A 407 29.78 -20.80 -8.05
CA ASP A 407 30.72 -20.25 -9.04
C ASP A 407 31.23 -18.86 -8.59
N GLY A 408 32.14 -18.23 -9.35
CA GLY A 408 32.73 -16.92 -9.05
C GLY A 408 33.90 -16.92 -8.06
N GLY A 409 34.19 -18.07 -7.43
CA GLY A 409 35.32 -18.34 -6.54
C GLY A 409 35.20 -17.76 -5.12
N SER A 410 36.20 -18.07 -4.30
CA SER A 410 36.29 -17.65 -2.88
C SER A 410 36.72 -16.18 -2.75
N LEU A 411 35.92 -15.28 -3.31
CA LEU A 411 36.08 -13.83 -3.27
C LEU A 411 34.88 -13.18 -2.57
N LEU A 412 35.03 -11.93 -2.10
CA LEU A 412 33.90 -11.09 -1.70
C LEU A 412 32.88 -11.00 -2.83
N ILE A 413 31.60 -10.79 -2.52
CA ILE A 413 30.51 -10.87 -3.52
C ILE A 413 30.75 -9.99 -4.77
N GLN A 414 31.25 -8.76 -4.61
CA GLN A 414 31.64 -7.87 -5.73
C GLN A 414 33.07 -8.09 -6.22
N GLY A 415 33.90 -8.78 -5.45
CA GLY A 415 35.22 -9.24 -5.85
C GLY A 415 36.27 -8.18 -5.67
N LYS A 416 36.99 -7.85 -6.74
CA LYS A 416 38.07 -6.86 -6.74
C LYS A 416 37.87 -5.85 -7.86
N ASP A 417 38.35 -4.64 -7.63
CA ASP A 417 38.44 -3.61 -8.68
C ASP A 417 39.66 -3.84 -9.59
N LYS A 418 39.82 -2.96 -10.58
CA LYS A 418 40.95 -2.97 -11.52
C LYS A 418 42.32 -2.65 -10.90
N ASP A 419 42.40 -2.32 -9.62
CA ASP A 419 43.65 -2.15 -8.93
C ASP A 419 43.87 -3.29 -7.93
N GLU A 420 43.13 -4.39 -8.11
CA GLU A 420 43.10 -5.60 -7.29
C GLU A 420 42.65 -5.36 -5.84
N ASN A 421 42.05 -4.20 -5.56
CA ASN A 421 41.55 -3.90 -4.23
C ASN A 421 40.21 -4.62 -4.02
N PRO A 422 39.98 -5.23 -2.85
CA PRO A 422 38.69 -5.81 -2.52
C PRO A 422 37.57 -4.76 -2.58
N ILE A 423 36.50 -5.07 -3.30
CA ILE A 423 35.29 -4.24 -3.30
C ILE A 423 34.43 -4.69 -2.12
N MET A 424 34.27 -3.79 -1.15
CA MET A 424 33.54 -4.05 0.09
C MET A 424 32.06 -3.70 -0.04
N GLY A 425 31.21 -4.47 0.66
CA GLY A 425 29.79 -4.20 0.79
C GLY A 425 28.91 -4.97 -0.21
N PRO A 426 27.59 -4.84 -0.07
CA PRO A 426 26.64 -5.66 -0.79
C PRO A 426 26.62 -5.38 -2.29
N ILE A 427 26.30 -6.40 -3.07
CA ILE A 427 25.96 -6.30 -4.48
C ILE A 427 24.44 -6.17 -4.64
N GLU A 428 23.99 -5.39 -5.63
CA GLU A 428 22.61 -5.37 -6.12
C GLU A 428 22.51 -6.11 -7.45
N LEU A 429 21.68 -7.16 -7.48
CA LEU A 429 21.49 -8.11 -8.59
C LEU A 429 20.02 -8.18 -8.98
N LEU A 430 19.74 -8.43 -10.27
CA LEU A 430 18.40 -8.82 -10.74
C LEU A 430 18.43 -10.22 -11.35
N PHE A 431 17.37 -10.99 -11.12
CA PHE A 431 17.19 -12.33 -11.69
C PHE A 431 15.86 -12.44 -12.43
N ASP A 432 15.87 -12.94 -13.67
CA ASP A 432 14.68 -13.13 -14.52
C ASP A 432 13.86 -14.34 -14.06
N PHE A 433 12.81 -14.11 -13.27
CA PHE A 433 11.94 -15.16 -12.77
C PHE A 433 11.21 -15.89 -13.91
N ASN A 434 10.80 -15.14 -14.94
CA ASN A 434 10.10 -15.69 -16.11
C ASN A 434 10.99 -16.57 -16.98
N HIS A 435 12.32 -16.60 -16.79
CA HIS A 435 13.16 -17.57 -17.47
C HIS A 435 12.76 -19.01 -17.13
N PHE A 436 12.53 -19.32 -15.85
CA PHE A 436 12.13 -20.66 -15.39
C PHE A 436 10.61 -20.83 -15.29
N HIS A 437 9.90 -19.72 -15.09
CA HIS A 437 8.50 -19.72 -14.66
C HIS A 437 7.64 -18.80 -15.52
N LYS A 438 7.69 -19.00 -16.84
CA LYS A 438 6.86 -18.27 -17.80
C LYS A 438 5.46 -18.85 -17.89
N ASP A 439 4.45 -17.99 -18.09
CA ASP A 439 3.07 -18.37 -18.42
C ASP A 439 2.43 -19.32 -17.38
N ILE A 440 2.84 -19.20 -16.11
CA ILE A 440 2.29 -19.94 -14.98
C ILE A 440 1.56 -19.02 -14.00
N GLU A 441 0.55 -19.55 -13.33
CA GLU A 441 -0.11 -18.90 -12.20
C GLU A 441 0.64 -19.19 -10.90
N TYR A 442 0.85 -18.15 -10.09
CA TYR A 442 1.51 -18.26 -8.80
C TYR A 442 0.91 -17.27 -7.81
N GLY A 443 0.72 -17.73 -6.58
CA GLY A 443 0.27 -16.91 -5.45
C GLY A 443 1.41 -16.42 -4.56
N LYS A 444 2.60 -17.03 -4.65
CA LYS A 444 3.79 -16.58 -3.93
C LYS A 444 5.07 -16.90 -4.70
N VAL A 445 6.00 -15.94 -4.71
CA VAL A 445 7.31 -16.04 -5.38
C VAL A 445 8.41 -16.10 -4.34
N PHE A 446 9.33 -17.05 -4.49
CA PHE A 446 10.43 -17.29 -3.57
C PHE A 446 11.77 -16.91 -4.20
N LEU A 447 12.56 -16.13 -3.46
CA LEU A 447 14.02 -16.15 -3.57
C LEU A 447 14.53 -17.34 -2.76
N VAL A 448 15.40 -18.14 -3.37
CA VAL A 448 16.01 -19.32 -2.74
C VAL A 448 17.52 -19.12 -2.70
N ILE A 449 18.09 -19.20 -1.49
CA ILE A 449 19.54 -19.10 -1.29
C ILE A 449 20.01 -20.33 -0.52
N ASP A 450 20.89 -21.12 -1.13
CA ASP A 450 21.64 -22.18 -0.46
C ASP A 450 23.02 -21.64 -0.09
N ASP A 451 23.33 -21.55 1.20
CA ASP A 451 24.64 -21.08 1.65
C ASP A 451 25.39 -22.22 2.34
N LEU A 452 26.62 -22.52 1.91
CA LEU A 452 27.50 -23.47 2.61
C LEU A 452 27.90 -22.98 4.02
N ALA A 453 27.72 -21.68 4.29
CA ALA A 453 28.01 -20.96 5.53
C ALA A 453 29.43 -21.17 6.05
N THR A 454 30.41 -21.27 5.13
CA THR A 454 31.83 -21.31 5.50
C THR A 454 32.40 -19.91 5.76
N SER A 455 31.60 -18.87 5.53
CA SER A 455 31.90 -17.46 5.76
C SER A 455 30.62 -16.69 6.07
N VAL A 456 30.73 -15.41 6.42
CA VAL A 456 29.55 -14.56 6.69
C VAL A 456 28.91 -14.13 5.37
N SER A 457 27.58 -14.28 5.29
CA SER A 457 26.73 -13.76 4.21
C SER A 457 25.45 -13.17 4.79
N GLU A 458 24.94 -12.11 4.18
CA GLU A 458 23.77 -11.36 4.65
C GLU A 458 22.91 -10.88 3.49
N LEU A 459 21.62 -11.21 3.53
CA LEU A 459 20.61 -10.67 2.63
C LEU A 459 20.12 -9.33 3.20
N TYR A 460 20.51 -8.23 2.58
CA TYR A 460 20.11 -6.88 2.99
C TYR A 460 18.67 -6.60 2.60
N ASP A 461 18.34 -6.79 1.32
CA ASP A 461 17.03 -6.49 0.73
C ASP A 461 16.68 -7.52 -0.35
N TYR A 462 15.38 -7.81 -0.47
CA TYR A 462 14.82 -8.62 -1.54
C TYR A 462 13.46 -8.02 -1.94
N SER A 463 13.25 -7.84 -3.23
CA SER A 463 11.97 -7.42 -3.79
C SER A 463 11.59 -8.23 -5.02
N LEU A 464 10.29 -8.37 -5.24
CA LEU A 464 9.70 -8.81 -6.50
C LEU A 464 9.34 -7.56 -7.30
N VAL A 465 9.83 -7.46 -8.53
CA VAL A 465 9.48 -6.36 -9.45
C VAL A 465 8.74 -6.93 -10.64
N ASP A 466 7.54 -6.40 -10.89
CA ASP A 466 6.67 -6.79 -12.00
C ASP A 466 6.57 -5.61 -12.98
N TYR A 467 6.99 -5.85 -14.23
CA TYR A 467 6.99 -4.92 -15.36
C TYR A 467 5.84 -5.15 -16.35
N ARG A 468 5.00 -6.15 -16.10
CA ARG A 468 3.82 -6.39 -16.94
C ARG A 468 2.91 -5.16 -16.89
N TRP A 469 2.17 -4.93 -17.98
CA TRP A 469 1.26 -3.80 -18.14
C TRP A 469 1.92 -2.40 -18.20
N ASP A 470 3.19 -2.31 -18.62
CA ASP A 470 3.92 -1.04 -18.85
C ASP A 470 4.08 -0.19 -17.57
N GLU A 471 4.25 -0.86 -16.44
CA GLU A 471 4.47 -0.22 -15.14
C GLU A 471 5.54 -0.96 -14.35
N GLU A 472 6.35 -0.24 -13.58
CA GLU A 472 7.26 -0.84 -12.60
C GLU A 472 6.57 -0.93 -11.25
N PHE A 473 6.40 -2.15 -10.74
CA PHE A 473 5.83 -2.36 -9.42
C PHE A 473 6.65 -3.30 -8.58
N GLU A 474 7.22 -2.70 -7.56
CA GLU A 474 8.04 -3.37 -6.57
C GLU A 474 7.20 -3.72 -5.32
N LEU A 475 7.31 -4.99 -4.91
CA LEU A 475 6.94 -5.49 -3.60
C LEU A 475 8.21 -5.89 -2.85
N ALA A 476 8.50 -5.20 -1.76
CA ALA A 476 9.60 -5.57 -0.88
C ALA A 476 9.21 -6.75 0.01
N TYR A 477 10.18 -7.61 0.29
CA TYR A 477 10.09 -8.61 1.35
C TYR A 477 10.05 -7.92 2.71
N GLU A 478 9.24 -8.44 3.63
CA GLU A 478 8.95 -7.80 4.93
C GLU A 478 10.15 -7.71 5.89
N GLN A 479 11.20 -8.51 5.68
CA GLN A 479 12.37 -8.59 6.55
C GLN A 479 13.61 -8.11 5.80
N HIS A 480 14.49 -7.42 6.53
CA HIS A 480 15.75 -6.84 6.02
C HIS A 480 16.92 -7.29 6.91
N ASN A 481 18.15 -7.21 6.38
CA ASN A 481 19.39 -7.53 7.09
C ASN A 481 19.37 -8.94 7.73
N ILE A 482 19.09 -9.95 6.91
CA ILE A 482 18.96 -11.35 7.33
C ILE A 482 20.32 -12.03 7.19
N GLN A 483 20.87 -12.47 8.32
CA GLN A 483 22.08 -13.30 8.34
C GLN A 483 21.77 -14.69 7.79
N LEU A 484 22.51 -15.11 6.76
CA LEU A 484 22.33 -16.41 6.14
C LEU A 484 23.01 -17.52 6.96
N VAL A 485 22.40 -18.69 6.99
CA VAL A 485 22.88 -19.89 7.68
C VAL A 485 23.05 -21.07 6.73
N ALA A 486 23.71 -22.13 7.20
CA ALA A 486 24.01 -23.31 6.39
C ALA A 486 22.74 -23.97 5.81
N GLY A 487 22.76 -24.22 4.51
CA GLY A 487 21.71 -24.90 3.75
C GLY A 487 20.72 -23.96 3.05
N ILE A 488 19.66 -24.56 2.51
CA ILE A 488 18.64 -23.87 1.71
C ILE A 488 17.73 -23.02 2.60
N GLN A 489 17.73 -21.72 2.36
CA GLN A 489 16.81 -20.73 2.90
C GLN A 489 15.89 -20.20 1.78
N LYS A 490 14.68 -19.80 2.15
CA LYS A 490 13.65 -19.34 1.24
C LYS A 490 12.97 -18.08 1.77
N PHE A 491 12.79 -17.11 0.89
CA PHE A 491 12.21 -15.81 1.21
C PHE A 491 11.05 -15.58 0.25
N GLY A 492 9.80 -15.64 0.75
CA GLY A 492 8.60 -15.68 -0.08
C GLY A 492 7.79 -14.40 -0.03
N ILE A 493 7.49 -13.81 -1.19
CA ILE A 493 6.59 -12.64 -1.33
C ILE A 493 5.24 -13.14 -1.86
N GLU A 494 4.16 -12.82 -1.13
CA GLU A 494 2.78 -13.08 -1.56
C GLU A 494 2.43 -12.18 -2.75
N TYR A 495 1.99 -12.79 -3.85
CA TYR A 495 1.65 -12.09 -5.08
C TYR A 495 0.55 -12.79 -5.91
N ASP A 496 -0.48 -13.28 -5.22
CA ASP A 496 -1.66 -13.88 -5.85
C ASP A 496 -2.58 -12.77 -6.37
N LEU A 497 -2.45 -12.44 -7.65
CA LEU A 497 -3.09 -11.28 -8.23
C LEU A 497 -4.58 -11.55 -8.51
N ILE A 498 -5.46 -10.67 -8.02
CA ILE A 498 -6.89 -10.74 -8.37
C ILE A 498 -7.07 -10.59 -9.90
N PRO A 499 -7.90 -11.42 -10.55
CA PRO A 499 -8.22 -11.26 -11.97
C PRO A 499 -8.74 -9.84 -12.27
N HIS A 500 -8.08 -9.16 -13.20
CA HIS A 500 -8.29 -7.73 -13.45
C HIS A 500 -8.36 -7.35 -14.93
N GLU A 501 -7.75 -8.13 -15.83
CA GLU A 501 -7.75 -7.84 -17.27
C GLU A 501 -9.15 -7.87 -17.89
N THR A 502 -10.01 -8.72 -17.35
CA THR A 502 -11.44 -8.80 -17.69
C THR A 502 -12.27 -8.91 -16.42
N PRO A 503 -13.55 -8.48 -16.44
CA PRO A 503 -14.46 -8.71 -15.32
C PRO A 503 -14.54 -10.19 -14.96
N ILE A 504 -14.60 -10.48 -13.66
CA ILE A 504 -14.89 -11.80 -13.10
C ILE A 504 -16.38 -12.06 -13.38
N VAL A 505 -16.65 -12.94 -14.34
CA VAL A 505 -18.01 -13.29 -14.82
C VAL A 505 -18.44 -14.70 -14.43
N ALA A 506 -17.63 -15.40 -13.64
CA ALA A 506 -17.89 -16.73 -13.09
C ALA A 506 -17.61 -16.70 -11.58
N ASN A 507 -18.26 -17.62 -10.84
CA ASN A 507 -18.03 -17.73 -9.40
C ASN A 507 -16.56 -18.03 -9.11
N LEU A 508 -15.98 -17.27 -8.17
CA LEU A 508 -14.58 -17.36 -7.81
C LEU A 508 -14.45 -17.39 -6.29
N THR A 509 -13.51 -18.20 -5.78
CA THR A 509 -13.23 -18.31 -4.35
C THR A 509 -11.76 -18.01 -4.09
N PHE A 510 -11.49 -17.11 -3.16
CA PHE A 510 -10.15 -16.86 -2.63
C PHE A 510 -9.95 -17.70 -1.38
N GLU A 511 -9.00 -18.64 -1.45
CA GLU A 511 -8.64 -19.55 -0.35
C GLU A 511 -7.37 -19.11 0.40
N ALA A 512 -6.63 -18.15 -0.16
CA ALA A 512 -5.41 -17.58 0.40
C ALA A 512 -5.41 -16.05 0.21
N ASN A 513 -4.41 -15.37 0.79
CA ASN A 513 -4.25 -13.93 0.64
C ASN A 513 -4.09 -13.54 -0.83
N MET A 514 -4.69 -12.41 -1.21
CA MET A 514 -4.63 -11.90 -2.58
C MET A 514 -4.00 -10.50 -2.61
N VAL A 515 -3.47 -10.12 -3.77
CA VAL A 515 -3.00 -8.79 -4.09
C VAL A 515 -3.97 -8.14 -5.09
N SER A 516 -4.38 -6.91 -4.80
CA SER A 516 -5.20 -6.09 -5.68
C SER A 516 -4.48 -4.79 -5.98
N ARG A 517 -4.12 -4.56 -7.24
CA ARG A 517 -3.36 -3.36 -7.66
C ARG A 517 -3.90 -2.67 -8.91
N PHE A 518 -5.12 -3.04 -9.30
CA PHE A 518 -5.87 -2.54 -10.45
C PHE A 518 -7.33 -2.27 -10.07
N SER A 519 -8.26 -2.36 -11.03
CA SER A 519 -9.69 -2.17 -10.80
C SER A 519 -10.51 -3.44 -11.10
N PRO A 520 -10.32 -4.54 -10.35
CA PRO A 520 -11.05 -5.78 -10.61
C PRO A 520 -12.55 -5.59 -10.39
N LYS A 521 -13.36 -6.20 -11.26
CA LYS A 521 -14.82 -6.09 -11.25
C LYS A 521 -15.47 -7.46 -11.22
N VAL A 522 -16.44 -7.65 -10.34
CA VAL A 522 -17.27 -8.86 -10.26
C VAL A 522 -18.63 -8.55 -10.89
N ASP A 523 -18.96 -9.22 -11.99
CA ASP A 523 -20.10 -8.89 -12.84
C ASP A 523 -20.87 -10.16 -13.30
N ASN A 524 -21.90 -10.02 -14.13
CA ASN A 524 -22.67 -11.10 -14.74
C ASN A 524 -23.33 -12.04 -13.70
N SER A 525 -23.81 -11.47 -12.61
CA SER A 525 -24.42 -12.23 -11.50
C SER A 525 -23.52 -13.30 -10.88
N SER A 526 -22.20 -13.10 -10.98
CA SER A 526 -21.23 -13.98 -10.35
C SER A 526 -21.07 -13.68 -8.86
N THR A 527 -20.53 -14.67 -8.15
CA THR A 527 -20.22 -14.57 -6.73
C THR A 527 -18.72 -14.63 -6.51
N LEU A 528 -18.16 -13.61 -5.87
CA LEU A 528 -16.83 -13.65 -5.30
C LEU A 528 -16.90 -14.07 -3.83
N THR A 529 -16.30 -15.21 -3.49
CA THR A 529 -16.20 -15.71 -2.12
C THR A 529 -14.80 -15.47 -1.59
N ILE A 530 -14.67 -14.86 -0.42
CA ILE A 530 -13.41 -14.67 0.30
C ILE A 530 -13.48 -15.53 1.56
N ASN A 531 -12.65 -16.57 1.65
CA ASN A 531 -12.68 -17.50 2.78
C ASN A 531 -12.25 -16.83 4.11
N ASN A 532 -12.55 -17.51 5.21
CA ASN A 532 -12.21 -17.03 6.55
C ASN A 532 -10.71 -16.74 6.68
N GLY A 533 -10.35 -15.60 7.26
CA GLY A 533 -8.96 -15.22 7.54
C GLY A 533 -8.16 -14.76 6.32
N VAL A 534 -8.77 -14.67 5.14
CA VAL A 534 -8.08 -14.20 3.94
C VAL A 534 -7.89 -12.68 3.99
N ARG A 535 -6.67 -12.23 3.66
CA ARG A 535 -6.29 -10.82 3.53
C ARG A 535 -6.18 -10.42 2.05
N ILE A 536 -6.72 -9.27 1.69
CA ILE A 536 -6.55 -8.63 0.39
C ILE A 536 -5.64 -7.42 0.57
N ASP A 537 -4.40 -7.52 0.07
CA ASP A 537 -3.43 -6.42 0.08
C ASP A 537 -3.66 -5.52 -1.13
N MET A 538 -4.04 -4.27 -0.88
CA MET A 538 -4.47 -3.30 -1.89
C MET A 538 -3.41 -2.23 -2.15
N TYR A 539 -3.11 -1.99 -3.42
CA TYR A 539 -2.13 -1.02 -3.89
C TYR A 539 -2.73 -0.15 -5.00
N ASN A 540 -3.20 1.05 -4.66
CA ASN A 540 -3.88 1.95 -5.59
C ASN A 540 -5.02 1.27 -6.39
N SER A 541 -5.85 0.49 -5.69
CA SER A 541 -6.79 -0.45 -6.30
C SER A 541 -8.26 -0.12 -6.02
N GLU A 542 -9.12 -0.35 -7.02
CA GLU A 542 -10.58 -0.19 -6.89
C GLU A 542 -11.32 -1.50 -7.17
N VAL A 543 -11.66 -2.25 -6.12
CA VAL A 543 -12.42 -3.51 -6.22
C VAL A 543 -13.91 -3.18 -6.28
N THR A 544 -14.60 -3.60 -7.35
CA THR A 544 -16.03 -3.31 -7.54
C THR A 544 -16.86 -4.58 -7.64
N ILE A 545 -17.94 -4.65 -6.84
CA ILE A 545 -18.99 -5.66 -6.95
C ILE A 545 -20.17 -5.01 -7.68
N GLU A 546 -20.36 -5.35 -8.96
CA GLU A 546 -21.37 -4.72 -9.80
C GLU A 546 -22.80 -5.17 -9.45
N ASN A 547 -23.79 -4.43 -9.94
CA ASN A 547 -25.20 -4.74 -9.73
C ASN A 547 -25.54 -6.17 -10.17
N GLY A 548 -26.24 -6.92 -9.32
CA GLY A 548 -26.62 -8.31 -9.59
C GLY A 548 -25.57 -9.36 -9.20
N SER A 549 -24.31 -8.96 -8.96
CA SER A 549 -23.24 -9.82 -8.43
C SER A 549 -23.24 -9.87 -6.90
N THR A 550 -22.44 -10.76 -6.31
CA THR A 550 -22.38 -10.97 -4.85
C THR A 550 -20.95 -11.06 -4.34
N LEU A 551 -20.67 -10.39 -3.22
CA LEU A 551 -19.49 -10.63 -2.38
C LEU A 551 -19.89 -11.44 -1.14
N LEU A 552 -19.22 -12.57 -0.92
CA LEU A 552 -19.34 -13.37 0.30
C LEU A 552 -18.00 -13.36 1.03
N ALA A 553 -17.82 -12.44 1.99
CA ALA A 553 -16.64 -12.40 2.84
C ALA A 553 -16.87 -13.20 4.12
N GLY A 554 -16.00 -14.17 4.41
CA GLY A 554 -16.04 -14.97 5.63
C GLY A 554 -15.66 -14.20 6.90
N ASN A 555 -15.47 -14.93 8.00
CA ASN A 555 -15.00 -14.38 9.27
C ASN A 555 -13.52 -13.98 9.19
N ASN A 556 -13.14 -12.90 9.89
CA ASN A 556 -11.77 -12.40 9.98
C ASN A 556 -11.14 -12.04 8.61
N VAL A 557 -11.96 -11.69 7.61
CA VAL A 557 -11.45 -11.18 6.32
C VAL A 557 -10.86 -9.79 6.52
N THR A 558 -9.73 -9.53 5.86
CA THR A 558 -9.07 -8.21 5.92
C THR A 558 -8.93 -7.60 4.53
N PHE A 559 -9.31 -6.34 4.38
CA PHE A 559 -8.90 -5.48 3.26
C PHE A 559 -7.85 -4.49 3.78
N LEU A 560 -6.60 -4.64 3.32
CA LEU A 560 -5.46 -3.87 3.80
C LEU A 560 -4.91 -3.00 2.67
N ALA A 561 -5.17 -1.69 2.73
CA ALA A 561 -4.52 -0.73 1.84
C ALA A 561 -3.08 -0.48 2.29
N LYS A 562 -2.12 -0.95 1.48
CA LYS A 562 -0.68 -0.79 1.71
C LYS A 562 -0.07 0.39 0.98
N ARG A 563 -0.65 0.81 -0.15
CA ARG A 563 -0.14 1.93 -0.94
C ARG A 563 -1.25 2.62 -1.73
N GLY A 564 -1.12 3.92 -1.96
CA GLY A 564 -2.00 4.69 -2.85
C GLY A 564 -3.44 4.81 -2.36
N ASN A 565 -4.34 5.15 -3.28
CA ASN A 565 -5.75 5.33 -2.98
C ASN A 565 -6.54 4.07 -3.33
N ASN A 566 -7.20 3.48 -2.34
CA ASN A 566 -7.89 2.21 -2.50
C ASN A 566 -9.39 2.35 -2.24
N LYS A 567 -10.19 1.55 -2.95
CA LYS A 567 -11.64 1.52 -2.77
C LYS A 567 -12.19 0.11 -2.84
N LEU A 568 -13.18 -0.15 -1.99
CA LEU A 568 -14.08 -1.28 -2.10
C LEU A 568 -15.49 -0.74 -2.38
N ILE A 569 -16.00 -1.00 -3.59
CA ILE A 569 -17.27 -0.44 -4.08
C ILE A 569 -18.30 -1.56 -4.16
N LEU A 570 -19.37 -1.44 -3.38
CA LEU A 570 -20.45 -2.42 -3.28
C LEU A 570 -21.72 -1.88 -3.94
N LYS A 571 -21.97 -2.27 -5.19
CA LYS A 571 -23.25 -2.03 -5.88
C LYS A 571 -24.15 -3.27 -5.87
N GLY A 572 -23.55 -4.46 -5.90
CA GLY A 572 -24.23 -5.76 -5.77
C GLY A 572 -24.55 -6.17 -4.32
N ASN A 573 -24.90 -7.44 -4.11
CA ASN A 573 -25.11 -7.99 -2.78
C ASN A 573 -23.78 -8.14 -2.04
N ALA A 574 -23.80 -8.00 -0.72
CA ALA A 574 -22.63 -8.27 0.10
C ALA A 574 -23.01 -8.92 1.43
N THR A 575 -22.31 -9.99 1.78
CA THR A 575 -22.39 -10.65 3.08
C THR A 575 -21.01 -10.63 3.71
N PHE A 576 -20.93 -10.20 4.97
CA PHE A 576 -19.70 -10.19 5.75
C PHE A 576 -19.84 -11.10 6.96
N GLY A 577 -18.84 -11.94 7.21
CA GLY A 577 -18.67 -12.63 8.47
C GLY A 577 -18.24 -11.68 9.59
N ASN A 578 -18.09 -12.23 10.79
CA ASN A 578 -17.63 -11.48 11.96
C ASN A 578 -16.17 -11.04 11.82
N ASN A 579 -15.82 -9.94 12.49
CA ASN A 579 -14.45 -9.43 12.57
C ASN A 579 -13.86 -9.03 11.21
N LEU A 580 -14.66 -8.47 10.30
CA LEU A 580 -14.15 -7.80 9.12
C LEU A 580 -13.18 -6.69 9.52
N LEU A 581 -11.99 -6.65 8.95
CA LEU A 581 -11.02 -5.57 9.12
C LEU A 581 -10.86 -4.81 7.79
N ILE A 582 -11.14 -3.52 7.79
CA ILE A 582 -10.82 -2.61 6.68
C ILE A 582 -9.83 -1.59 7.20
N LYS A 583 -8.60 -1.64 6.68
CA LYS A 583 -7.46 -0.91 7.23
C LYS A 583 -6.63 -0.23 6.14
N ALA A 584 -6.15 0.98 6.41
CA ALA A 584 -5.07 1.59 5.63
C ALA A 584 -3.81 1.81 6.48
N GLU A 585 -2.66 1.43 5.93
CA GLU A 585 -1.34 1.77 6.47
C GLU A 585 -1.02 3.25 6.26
N ASP A 586 0.01 3.74 6.95
CA ASP A 586 0.45 5.13 6.81
C ASP A 586 0.87 5.43 5.36
N GLY A 587 0.33 6.51 4.80
CA GLY A 587 0.56 6.90 3.40
C GLY A 587 -0.37 6.24 2.38
N ALA A 588 -1.26 5.33 2.81
CA ALA A 588 -2.32 4.77 1.99
C ALA A 588 -3.71 5.26 2.45
N THR A 589 -4.70 5.15 1.57
CA THR A 589 -6.11 5.36 1.92
C THR A 589 -6.96 4.18 1.49
N ILE A 590 -8.04 3.93 2.22
CA ILE A 590 -9.10 3.00 1.81
C ILE A 590 -10.48 3.60 2.07
N GLU A 591 -11.37 3.48 1.09
CA GLU A 591 -12.77 3.86 1.21
C GLU A 591 -13.70 2.67 0.93
N LEU A 592 -14.60 2.38 1.87
CA LEU A 592 -15.72 1.48 1.64
C LEU A 592 -16.92 2.29 1.14
N ILE A 593 -17.34 2.04 -0.10
CA ILE A 593 -18.48 2.71 -0.73
C ILE A 593 -19.63 1.71 -0.87
N ILE A 594 -20.76 2.00 -0.22
CA ILE A 594 -21.95 1.15 -0.23
C ILE A 594 -23.08 1.87 -0.95
N GLU A 595 -23.27 1.52 -2.22
CA GLU A 595 -24.30 2.06 -3.13
C GLU A 595 -25.39 1.02 -3.46
N SER A 596 -25.29 -0.17 -2.87
CA SER A 596 -26.14 -1.31 -3.20
C SER A 596 -27.62 -1.05 -2.98
N THR A 597 -28.42 -1.33 -4.00
CA THR A 597 -29.90 -1.39 -3.87
C THR A 597 -30.38 -2.78 -3.46
N ALA A 598 -29.45 -3.73 -3.32
CA ALA A 598 -29.68 -5.13 -3.02
C ALA A 598 -29.40 -5.44 -1.52
N ILE A 599 -29.37 -6.71 -1.14
CA ILE A 599 -29.18 -7.09 0.28
C ILE A 599 -27.70 -6.94 0.64
N VAL A 600 -27.43 -6.01 1.56
CA VAL A 600 -26.20 -6.01 2.36
C VAL A 600 -26.58 -6.51 3.75
N THR A 601 -26.04 -7.66 4.16
CA THR A 601 -26.31 -8.15 5.53
C THR A 601 -25.75 -7.18 6.56
N THR A 602 -26.27 -7.22 7.78
CA THR A 602 -25.67 -6.49 8.91
C THR A 602 -24.17 -6.75 8.98
N ILE A 603 -23.38 -5.68 9.08
CA ILE A 603 -21.93 -5.79 9.31
C ILE A 603 -21.73 -5.88 10.82
N GLU A 604 -21.30 -7.05 11.30
CA GLU A 604 -21.18 -7.34 12.72
C GLU A 604 -19.72 -7.38 13.18
N ASN A 605 -19.43 -6.75 14.32
CA ASN A 605 -18.14 -6.80 15.00
C ASN A 605 -16.95 -6.41 14.09
N ALA A 606 -17.14 -5.46 13.18
CA ALA A 606 -16.11 -5.03 12.24
C ALA A 606 -15.17 -3.97 12.84
N TYR A 607 -13.99 -3.86 12.25
CA TYR A 607 -12.96 -2.89 12.57
C TYR A 607 -12.63 -2.06 11.34
N PHE A 608 -12.83 -0.75 11.44
CA PHE A 608 -12.46 0.21 10.41
C PHE A 608 -11.31 1.06 10.96
N GLU A 609 -10.08 0.83 10.50
CA GLU A 609 -8.87 1.47 11.00
C GLU A 609 -8.26 2.37 9.92
N ASN A 610 -8.20 3.68 10.16
CA ASN A 610 -7.75 4.65 9.15
C ASN A 610 -8.51 4.50 7.81
N ALA A 611 -9.82 4.26 7.88
CA ALA A 611 -10.67 3.97 6.73
C ALA A 611 -11.80 4.99 6.61
N SER A 612 -12.16 5.34 5.38
CA SER A 612 -13.35 6.14 5.07
C SER A 612 -14.51 5.26 4.65
N ILE A 613 -15.73 5.72 4.89
CA ILE A 613 -16.95 4.98 4.56
C ILE A 613 -17.99 5.94 4.00
N THR A 614 -18.57 5.55 2.87
CA THR A 614 -19.65 6.29 2.22
C THR A 614 -20.86 5.38 2.04
N ILE A 615 -21.99 5.79 2.61
CA ILE A 615 -23.26 5.07 2.53
C ILE A 615 -24.23 5.87 1.67
N ALA A 616 -24.58 5.32 0.51
CA ALA A 616 -25.47 5.93 -0.48
C ALA A 616 -26.69 5.06 -0.80
N CYS A 617 -27.08 4.18 0.13
CA CYS A 617 -28.19 3.26 -0.02
C CYS A 617 -29.13 3.21 1.22
N PRO A 618 -30.41 2.85 1.05
CA PRO A 618 -31.46 3.17 2.02
C PRO A 618 -31.54 2.26 3.26
N ASN A 619 -30.77 1.17 3.36
CA ASN A 619 -30.86 0.27 4.51
C ASN A 619 -29.53 -0.45 4.77
N ILE A 620 -28.65 0.15 5.57
CA ILE A 620 -27.45 -0.49 6.11
C ILE A 620 -27.53 -0.55 7.63
N SER A 621 -27.16 -1.70 8.21
CA SER A 621 -26.96 -1.86 9.66
C SER A 621 -25.50 -2.24 9.94
N ILE A 622 -24.89 -1.57 10.89
CA ILE A 622 -23.57 -1.91 11.41
C ILE A 622 -23.68 -2.03 12.92
N ASP A 623 -23.23 -3.17 13.46
CA ASP A 623 -23.53 -3.57 14.83
C ASP A 623 -22.23 -4.01 15.55
N GLY A 624 -22.02 -3.58 16.79
CA GLY A 624 -20.89 -4.01 17.63
C GLY A 624 -19.49 -3.65 17.08
N SER A 625 -19.40 -2.69 16.17
CA SER A 625 -18.19 -2.40 15.39
C SER A 625 -17.40 -1.20 15.93
N THR A 626 -16.11 -1.15 15.60
CA THR A 626 -15.21 -0.04 16.00
C THR A 626 -14.67 0.71 14.79
N PHE A 627 -14.81 2.03 14.80
CA PHE A 627 -14.26 2.95 13.82
C PHE A 627 -13.16 3.77 14.48
N SER A 628 -11.95 3.70 13.93
CA SER A 628 -10.73 4.32 14.44
C SER A 628 -10.18 5.25 13.37
N ALA A 629 -10.45 6.55 13.49
CA ALA A 629 -10.29 7.53 12.41
C ALA A 629 -9.19 8.56 12.67
N LYS A 630 -8.45 8.92 11.62
CA LYS A 630 -7.59 10.10 11.51
C LYS A 630 -8.40 11.32 11.02
N PRO A 631 -7.87 12.56 11.12
CA PRO A 631 -8.56 13.77 10.68
C PRO A 631 -9.01 13.74 9.21
N GLU A 632 -8.28 13.07 8.33
CA GLU A 632 -8.57 12.94 6.91
C GLU A 632 -9.67 11.93 6.57
N ASN A 633 -9.99 10.99 7.48
CA ASN A 633 -11.01 9.98 7.22
C ASN A 633 -12.41 10.60 7.28
N LYS A 634 -13.32 10.03 6.49
CA LYS A 634 -14.69 10.51 6.35
C LYS A 634 -15.67 9.37 6.61
N LEU A 635 -16.68 9.62 7.43
CA LEU A 635 -17.88 8.78 7.50
C LEU A 635 -19.05 9.59 6.95
N ILE A 636 -19.51 9.23 5.76
CA ILE A 636 -20.50 10.00 5.00
C ILE A 636 -21.75 9.15 4.81
N ILE A 637 -22.90 9.75 5.11
CA ILE A 637 -24.22 9.23 4.75
C ILE A 637 -24.80 10.20 3.74
N GLU A 638 -24.81 9.77 2.47
CA GLU A 638 -25.33 10.56 1.35
C GLU A 638 -26.86 10.65 1.37
N ARG A 639 -27.41 11.55 0.56
CA ARG A 639 -28.86 11.60 0.31
C ARG A 639 -29.36 10.25 -0.20
N GLY A 640 -30.41 9.71 0.40
CA GLY A 640 -30.88 8.36 0.08
C GLY A 640 -30.21 7.26 0.89
N GLY A 641 -29.09 7.59 1.55
CA GLY A 641 -28.38 6.74 2.50
C GLY A 641 -29.08 6.67 3.85
N LYS A 642 -29.15 5.47 4.44
CA LYS A 642 -29.54 5.28 5.84
C LYS A 642 -28.62 4.28 6.53
N LEU A 643 -27.97 4.75 7.59
CA LEU A 643 -27.22 3.91 8.52
C LEU A 643 -28.00 3.70 9.81
N THR A 644 -28.16 2.44 10.21
CA THR A 644 -28.52 2.05 11.57
C THR A 644 -27.26 1.55 12.26
N SER A 645 -26.87 2.18 13.35
CA SER A 645 -25.63 1.94 14.08
C SER A 645 -25.98 1.47 15.49
N ASN A 646 -25.76 0.19 15.79
CA ASN A 646 -26.10 -0.41 17.09
C ASN A 646 -24.83 -0.80 17.85
N ASN A 647 -24.60 -0.30 19.07
CA ASN A 647 -23.43 -0.69 19.89
C ASN A 647 -22.07 -0.49 19.20
N ASN A 648 -21.96 0.58 18.41
CA ASN A 648 -20.71 0.93 17.73
C ASN A 648 -19.90 1.97 18.53
N LEU A 649 -18.58 1.88 18.41
CA LEU A 649 -17.62 2.85 18.95
C LEU A 649 -16.96 3.60 17.80
N PHE A 650 -17.15 4.91 17.72
CA PHE A 650 -16.46 5.82 16.81
C PHE A 650 -15.46 6.66 17.59
N LYS A 651 -14.16 6.49 17.32
CA LYS A 651 -13.08 7.16 18.04
C LYS A 651 -11.99 7.66 17.09
N SER A 652 -11.17 8.59 17.57
CA SER A 652 -9.94 8.96 16.88
C SER A 652 -8.78 7.99 17.16
N ILE A 653 -7.72 8.11 16.36
CA ILE A 653 -6.39 7.54 16.62
C ILE A 653 -5.32 8.63 16.73
N ASP A 654 -4.12 8.24 17.16
CA ASP A 654 -2.92 9.08 17.23
C ASP A 654 -3.04 10.36 18.10
N ASN A 655 -3.96 10.37 19.08
CA ASN A 655 -4.25 11.52 19.94
C ASN A 655 -4.62 12.79 19.15
N THR A 656 -5.30 12.61 18.01
CA THR A 656 -5.84 13.70 17.17
C THR A 656 -7.36 13.77 17.27
N LEU A 657 -7.97 14.86 16.80
CA LEU A 657 -9.42 14.95 16.64
C LEU A 657 -9.81 14.53 15.22
N TRP A 658 -10.73 13.58 15.09
CA TRP A 658 -11.28 13.22 13.78
C TRP A 658 -12.47 14.11 13.42
N ARG A 659 -12.85 14.14 12.14
CA ARG A 659 -13.89 15.06 11.66
C ARG A 659 -15.31 14.60 11.98
N GLY A 660 -15.54 13.44 12.56
CA GLY A 660 -16.88 12.93 12.87
C GLY A 660 -17.70 12.54 11.64
N ILE A 661 -19.01 12.43 11.84
CA ILE A 661 -19.97 11.87 10.88
C ILE A 661 -20.66 12.98 10.08
N GLU A 662 -20.73 12.83 8.76
CA GLU A 662 -21.48 13.71 7.86
C GLU A 662 -22.81 13.08 7.43
N VAL A 663 -23.91 13.68 7.85
CA VAL A 663 -25.27 13.28 7.45
C VAL A 663 -25.80 14.29 6.44
N ARG A 664 -25.59 13.99 5.16
CA ARG A 664 -25.76 14.96 4.07
C ARG A 664 -27.21 15.06 3.63
N GLY A 665 -27.81 16.24 3.78
CA GLY A 665 -29.21 16.48 3.47
C GLY A 665 -29.48 17.19 2.15
N ASN A 666 -30.75 17.43 1.84
CA ASN A 666 -31.20 18.38 0.82
C ASN A 666 -31.96 19.53 1.50
N SER A 667 -31.33 20.72 1.52
CA SER A 667 -31.86 21.91 2.18
C SER A 667 -33.22 22.37 1.63
N ASN A 668 -33.51 22.02 0.38
CA ASN A 668 -34.69 22.47 -0.37
C ASN A 668 -35.83 21.43 -0.37
N ALA A 669 -35.70 20.32 0.36
CA ALA A 669 -36.71 19.27 0.40
C ALA A 669 -37.03 18.85 1.84
N ALA A 670 -38.28 18.49 2.12
CA ALA A 670 -38.68 17.90 3.39
C ALA A 670 -37.94 16.57 3.66
N GLN A 671 -37.74 16.20 4.92
CA GLN A 671 -37.08 14.93 5.29
C GLN A 671 -37.90 13.69 4.94
N ILE A 672 -39.16 13.86 4.56
CA ILE A 672 -40.05 12.79 4.08
C ILE A 672 -40.38 13.07 2.61
N PRO A 673 -40.18 12.11 1.68
CA PRO A 673 -39.62 10.78 1.90
C PRO A 673 -38.14 10.81 2.35
N LEU A 674 -37.72 9.79 3.11
CA LEU A 674 -36.37 9.71 3.70
C LEU A 674 -35.25 9.77 2.65
N SER A 675 -35.56 9.39 1.41
CA SER A 675 -34.62 9.45 0.28
C SER A 675 -34.06 10.84 -0.01
N ASN A 676 -34.71 11.90 0.48
CA ASN A 676 -34.24 13.27 0.30
C ASN A 676 -33.02 13.60 1.16
N GLN A 677 -32.75 12.81 2.20
CA GLN A 677 -31.77 13.11 3.23
C GLN A 677 -30.85 11.91 3.43
N GLY A 678 -29.65 12.16 3.97
CA GLY A 678 -28.93 11.17 4.74
C GLY A 678 -29.65 10.94 6.07
N VAL A 679 -29.71 9.68 6.50
CA VAL A 679 -30.38 9.28 7.75
C VAL A 679 -29.41 8.50 8.62
N LEU A 680 -29.21 8.97 9.84
CA LEU A 680 -28.42 8.29 10.86
C LEU A 680 -29.32 7.89 12.02
N VAL A 681 -29.39 6.60 12.30
CA VAL A 681 -30.02 6.04 13.51
C VAL A 681 -28.92 5.44 14.37
N ILE A 682 -28.74 5.93 15.59
CA ILE A 682 -27.77 5.38 16.56
C ILE A 682 -28.57 4.83 17.73
N ASN A 683 -28.38 3.55 18.04
CA ASN A 683 -28.92 2.92 19.24
C ASN A 683 -27.76 2.40 20.06
N GLU A 684 -27.62 2.88 21.31
CA GLU A 684 -26.59 2.43 22.24
C GLU A 684 -25.19 2.52 21.60
N GLY A 685 -24.55 3.69 21.46
CA GLY A 685 -23.24 3.77 20.79
C GLY A 685 -22.47 5.02 21.17
N THR A 686 -21.15 5.01 20.98
CA THR A 686 -20.27 6.07 21.45
C THR A 686 -19.59 6.78 20.29
N ILE A 687 -19.68 8.11 20.24
CA ILE A 687 -18.92 8.98 19.34
C ILE A 687 -17.99 9.83 20.19
N GLU A 688 -16.68 9.62 20.06
CA GLU A 688 -15.70 10.28 20.90
C GLU A 688 -14.52 10.92 20.16
N ASN A 689 -13.96 11.95 20.79
CA ASN A 689 -12.75 12.65 20.36
C ASN A 689 -12.84 13.25 18.93
N ALA A 690 -14.00 13.79 18.54
CA ALA A 690 -14.20 14.44 17.25
C ALA A 690 -14.18 15.98 17.35
N GLU A 691 -13.83 16.65 16.26
CA GLU A 691 -14.08 18.09 16.09
C GLU A 691 -15.58 18.39 16.14
N CYS A 692 -16.37 17.63 15.37
CA CYS A 692 -17.82 17.65 15.42
C CYS A 692 -18.32 16.21 15.32
N GLY A 693 -18.92 15.65 16.37
CA GLY A 693 -19.34 14.25 16.38
C GLY A 693 -20.29 13.89 15.23
N ILE A 694 -21.34 14.70 15.05
CA ILE A 694 -22.27 14.60 13.93
C ILE A 694 -22.52 16.00 13.34
N ARG A 695 -22.28 16.16 12.03
CA ARG A 695 -22.71 17.33 11.26
C ARG A 695 -23.78 16.94 10.24
N THR A 696 -24.82 17.76 10.13
CA THR A 696 -25.91 17.55 9.15
C THR A 696 -25.71 18.37 7.86
N TRP A 697 -24.45 18.58 7.49
CA TRP A 697 -24.03 19.40 6.36
C TRP A 697 -22.71 18.88 5.77
N LYS A 698 -22.45 19.23 4.50
CA LYS A 698 -21.22 18.88 3.77
C LYS A 698 -20.28 20.10 3.73
N PRO A 699 -18.98 19.99 4.01
CA PRO A 699 -18.02 21.06 3.71
C PRO A 699 -17.81 21.20 2.20
N VAL A 700 -17.72 22.44 1.71
CA VAL A 700 -17.26 22.72 0.34
C VAL A 700 -15.83 22.21 0.21
N ASP A 701 -15.54 21.49 -0.87
CA ASP A 701 -14.27 20.78 -1.08
C ASP A 701 -13.06 21.70 -0.89
N GLY A 702 -12.09 21.25 -0.09
CA GLY A 702 -10.89 22.01 0.26
C GLY A 702 -11.10 23.13 1.29
N THR A 703 -12.30 23.28 1.86
CA THR A 703 -12.61 24.31 2.87
C THR A 703 -13.30 23.73 4.11
N ASN A 704 -13.46 24.58 5.14
CA ASN A 704 -14.33 24.31 6.29
C ASN A 704 -15.67 25.05 6.19
N THR A 705 -16.01 25.58 5.00
CA THR A 705 -17.24 26.32 4.78
C THR A 705 -18.37 25.33 4.50
N PRO A 706 -19.52 25.44 5.18
CA PRO A 706 -20.67 24.60 4.88
C PRO A 706 -21.25 24.87 3.49
N ASP A 707 -21.59 23.79 2.78
CA ASP A 707 -22.32 23.85 1.52
C ASP A 707 -23.82 23.98 1.81
N PRO A 708 -24.46 25.11 1.42
CA PRO A 708 -25.85 25.40 1.74
C PRO A 708 -26.86 24.46 1.07
N ASP A 709 -26.47 23.68 0.07
CA ASP A 709 -27.36 22.69 -0.55
C ASP A 709 -27.49 21.42 0.28
N TYR A 710 -26.56 21.17 1.21
CA TYR A 710 -26.41 19.90 1.89
C TYR A 710 -26.92 19.85 3.34
N TYR A 711 -27.76 20.81 3.75
CA TYR A 711 -28.37 20.83 5.08
C TYR A 711 -29.59 19.89 5.15
N GLY A 712 -30.06 19.62 6.38
CA GLY A 712 -31.35 18.94 6.59
C GLY A 712 -31.26 17.44 6.90
N GLY A 713 -30.05 16.88 7.06
CA GLY A 713 -29.85 15.49 7.48
C GLY A 713 -30.67 15.10 8.71
N LEU A 714 -31.11 13.84 8.77
CA LEU A 714 -31.97 13.31 9.85
C LEU A 714 -31.14 12.47 10.82
N VAL A 715 -31.19 12.83 12.12
CA VAL A 715 -30.49 12.11 13.18
C VAL A 715 -31.47 11.62 14.24
N ILE A 716 -31.49 10.32 14.48
CA ILE A 716 -32.24 9.68 15.58
C ILE A 716 -31.22 8.99 16.47
N ALA A 717 -31.08 9.47 17.71
CA ALA A 717 -30.15 8.88 18.67
C ALA A 717 -30.89 8.42 19.93
N ASN A 718 -30.71 7.15 20.29
CA ASN A 718 -31.27 6.55 21.50
C ASN A 718 -30.13 5.96 22.32
N ASP A 719 -30.03 6.33 23.59
CA ASP A 719 -29.06 5.78 24.54
C ASP A 719 -27.60 5.89 24.04
N ALA A 720 -27.31 6.93 23.27
CA ALA A 720 -26.00 7.18 22.66
C ALA A 720 -25.12 8.13 23.50
N ASP A 721 -23.82 7.91 23.46
CA ASP A 721 -22.82 8.68 24.19
C ASP A 721 -21.99 9.55 23.23
N PHE A 722 -21.84 10.82 23.58
CA PHE A 722 -21.00 11.78 22.87
C PHE A 722 -19.91 12.29 23.79
N ILE A 723 -18.70 11.75 23.67
CA ILE A 723 -17.65 11.91 24.68
C ILE A 723 -16.48 12.75 24.14
N ASN A 724 -16.05 13.78 24.87
CA ASN A 724 -14.85 14.57 24.57
C ASN A 724 -14.79 15.10 23.12
N ASN A 725 -15.94 15.50 22.58
CA ASN A 725 -16.02 16.21 21.29
C ASN A 725 -15.93 17.73 21.52
N ILE A 726 -15.36 18.49 20.57
CA ILE A 726 -15.42 19.98 20.65
C ILE A 726 -16.88 20.42 20.48
N VAL A 727 -17.53 19.89 19.44
CA VAL A 727 -18.98 19.96 19.24
C VAL A 727 -19.52 18.53 19.13
N ALA A 728 -20.57 18.14 19.86
CA ALA A 728 -21.10 16.79 19.70
C ALA A 728 -22.02 16.69 18.48
N VAL A 729 -22.94 17.65 18.29
CA VAL A 729 -23.89 17.66 17.17
C VAL A 729 -24.12 19.06 16.64
N GLU A 730 -24.12 19.23 15.31
CA GLU A 730 -24.37 20.51 14.65
C GLU A 730 -25.44 20.42 13.54
N PHE A 731 -26.41 21.32 13.65
CA PHE A 731 -27.45 21.57 12.66
C PHE A 731 -27.37 22.99 12.10
N LEU A 732 -27.42 23.08 10.77
CA LEU A 732 -27.44 24.33 10.01
C LEU A 732 -28.84 24.62 9.44
N PRO A 733 -29.09 25.85 8.92
CA PRO A 733 -30.44 26.32 8.61
C PRO A 733 -31.25 25.35 7.73
N TYR A 734 -32.46 25.03 8.18
CA TYR A 734 -33.37 24.13 7.47
C TYR A 734 -34.82 24.55 7.71
N SER A 735 -35.51 24.95 6.63
CA SER A 735 -36.82 25.60 6.72
C SER A 735 -38.00 24.65 6.87
N PHE A 736 -37.81 23.35 6.64
CA PHE A 736 -38.85 22.34 6.81
C PHE A 736 -38.86 21.80 8.25
N LYS A 737 -39.95 21.13 8.62
CA LYS A 737 -40.02 20.41 9.88
C LYS A 737 -38.90 19.36 9.96
N ASN A 738 -38.04 19.48 10.98
CA ASN A 738 -37.00 18.49 11.27
C ASN A 738 -37.59 17.43 12.22
N TYR A 739 -37.27 16.15 12.00
CA TYR A 739 -37.74 15.00 12.78
C TYR A 739 -36.61 14.38 13.62
N SER A 740 -35.46 15.06 13.72
CA SER A 740 -34.33 14.59 14.52
C SER A 740 -34.67 14.60 16.01
N ASN A 741 -34.24 13.58 16.73
CA ASN A 741 -34.50 13.43 18.16
C ASN A 741 -33.39 12.68 18.87
N PHE A 742 -33.18 13.06 20.13
CA PHE A 742 -32.16 12.51 21.03
C PHE A 742 -32.86 12.08 22.32
N ASN A 743 -32.85 10.79 22.60
CA ASN A 743 -33.51 10.21 23.76
C ASN A 743 -32.48 9.48 24.63
N ARG A 744 -32.41 9.84 25.92
CA ARG A 744 -31.51 9.22 26.91
C ARG A 744 -30.02 9.26 26.55
N CYS A 745 -29.61 10.17 25.66
CA CYS A 745 -28.21 10.35 25.28
C CYS A 745 -27.39 11.07 26.37
N ASP A 746 -26.12 10.70 26.52
CA ASP A 746 -25.19 11.36 27.43
C ASP A 746 -24.10 12.10 26.61
N PHE A 747 -24.06 13.41 26.76
CA PHE A 747 -23.06 14.30 26.21
C PHE A 747 -22.06 14.65 27.33
N LEU A 748 -20.81 14.22 27.19
CA LEU A 748 -19.84 14.21 28.28
C LEU A 748 -18.51 14.81 27.86
N THR A 749 -17.96 15.70 28.71
CA THR A 749 -16.53 16.01 28.72
C THR A 749 -15.96 15.54 30.05
N ASN A 750 -15.04 14.57 30.01
CA ASN A 750 -14.44 13.99 31.22
C ASN A 750 -12.91 14.03 31.25
N SER A 751 -12.29 14.50 30.17
CA SER A 751 -10.84 14.68 30.06
C SER A 751 -10.50 15.96 29.30
N VAL A 752 -9.21 16.29 29.25
CA VAL A 752 -8.70 17.31 28.34
C VAL A 752 -8.89 16.85 26.90
N LEU A 753 -9.40 17.73 26.03
CA LEU A 753 -9.50 17.41 24.61
C LEU A 753 -8.12 17.39 23.98
N TYR A 754 -7.98 16.59 22.92
CA TYR A 754 -6.75 16.56 22.14
C TYR A 754 -6.38 17.94 21.57
N GLU A 755 -5.09 18.11 21.26
CA GLU A 755 -4.55 19.33 20.63
C GLU A 755 -4.75 20.62 21.46
N GLY A 756 -4.92 20.47 22.78
CA GLY A 756 -5.11 21.60 23.71
C GLY A 756 -6.44 22.33 23.50
N LYS A 757 -7.42 21.66 22.88
CA LYS A 757 -8.76 22.21 22.63
C LYS A 757 -9.61 22.18 23.90
N TYR A 758 -10.70 22.93 23.87
CA TYR A 758 -11.71 22.96 24.93
C TYR A 758 -13.07 22.65 24.33
N PRO A 759 -13.99 22.06 25.11
CA PRO A 759 -15.36 21.88 24.67
C PRO A 759 -15.99 23.24 24.32
N ASP A 760 -16.69 23.31 23.19
CA ASP A 760 -17.38 24.51 22.75
C ASP A 760 -18.87 24.43 23.13
N TYR A 761 -19.64 23.60 22.42
CA TYR A 761 -21.03 23.30 22.73
C TYR A 761 -21.31 21.84 22.48
N PHE A 762 -22.04 21.14 23.35
CA PHE A 762 -22.51 19.81 22.99
C PHE A 762 -23.42 19.85 21.77
N VAL A 763 -24.37 20.79 21.71
CA VAL A 763 -25.29 20.90 20.58
C VAL A 763 -25.30 22.31 20.03
N LYS A 764 -25.22 22.44 18.70
CA LYS A 764 -25.44 23.69 17.97
C LYS A 764 -26.62 23.56 17.03
N LEU A 765 -27.61 24.43 17.20
CA LEU A 765 -28.80 24.55 16.36
C LEU A 765 -28.83 25.93 15.72
N ASN A 766 -28.84 25.99 14.40
CA ASN A 766 -28.91 27.24 13.66
C ASN A 766 -30.05 27.18 12.64
N GLY A 767 -31.08 28.02 12.81
CA GLY A 767 -32.17 28.17 11.83
C GLY A 767 -32.99 26.89 11.61
N VAL A 768 -33.20 26.08 12.65
CA VAL A 768 -33.93 24.80 12.59
C VAL A 768 -35.08 24.75 13.61
N SER A 769 -36.09 23.91 13.35
CA SER A 769 -37.25 23.74 14.25
C SER A 769 -37.52 22.27 14.53
N ASN A 770 -38.25 21.98 15.62
CA ASN A 770 -38.80 20.67 15.95
C ASN A 770 -37.76 19.55 16.25
N ILE A 771 -36.58 19.91 16.76
CA ILE A 771 -35.60 18.94 17.28
C ILE A 771 -35.81 18.77 18.79
N THR A 772 -35.87 17.52 19.28
CA THR A 772 -36.19 17.22 20.69
C THR A 772 -35.05 16.51 21.42
N PHE A 773 -34.84 16.89 22.68
CA PHE A 773 -33.90 16.27 23.62
C PHE A 773 -34.66 15.80 24.86
N LYS A 774 -34.71 14.49 25.11
CA LYS A 774 -35.51 13.93 26.21
C LYS A 774 -34.70 12.99 27.09
N GLY A 775 -34.64 13.30 28.39
CA GLY A 775 -33.84 12.56 29.36
C GLY A 775 -32.33 12.56 29.09
N CYS A 776 -31.82 13.56 28.36
CA CYS A 776 -30.42 13.65 27.99
C CYS A 776 -29.57 14.27 29.12
N LYS A 777 -28.31 13.88 29.23
CA LYS A 777 -27.35 14.54 30.13
C LYS A 777 -26.33 15.33 29.33
N PHE A 778 -26.04 16.55 29.78
CA PHE A 778 -25.04 17.44 29.23
C PHE A 778 -24.08 17.80 30.36
N THR A 779 -22.94 17.10 30.42
CA THR A 779 -22.10 17.10 31.61
C THR A 779 -20.65 17.38 31.27
N ASN A 780 -20.04 18.32 31.97
CA ASN A 780 -18.58 18.44 32.00
C ASN A 780 -18.08 18.12 33.43
N THR A 781 -17.31 17.05 33.57
CA THR A 781 -16.65 16.67 34.83
C THR A 781 -15.19 17.11 34.87
N TYR A 782 -14.64 17.61 33.76
CA TYR A 782 -13.29 18.16 33.64
C TYR A 782 -13.34 19.70 33.63
N LEU A 783 -13.41 20.29 34.83
CA LEU A 783 -13.57 21.73 35.00
C LEU A 783 -12.21 22.45 35.01
N SER A 784 -11.99 23.32 34.01
CA SER A 784 -10.83 24.23 33.96
C SER A 784 -10.92 25.30 35.06
N ASN A 785 -9.79 25.91 35.44
CA ASN A 785 -9.79 27.09 36.31
C ASN A 785 -10.43 28.32 35.64
N ASN A 786 -10.53 28.33 34.30
CA ASN A 786 -11.23 29.36 33.55
C ASN A 786 -12.64 28.87 33.20
N PHE A 787 -13.65 29.47 33.82
CA PHE A 787 -15.07 29.13 33.61
C PHE A 787 -15.53 29.22 32.15
N THR A 788 -14.93 30.09 31.33
CA THR A 788 -15.29 30.19 29.90
C THR A 788 -14.85 28.97 29.08
N GLN A 789 -13.96 28.13 29.62
CA GLN A 789 -13.49 26.89 29.01
C GLN A 789 -14.26 25.65 29.50
N TRP A 790 -15.27 25.81 30.33
CA TRP A 790 -16.11 24.69 30.79
C TRP A 790 -17.00 24.12 29.69
N GLY A 791 -17.06 24.77 28.53
CA GLY A 791 -18.00 24.41 27.47
C GLY A 791 -19.44 24.74 27.84
N ASN A 792 -20.33 24.45 26.90
CA ASN A 792 -21.73 24.84 26.97
C ASN A 792 -22.63 23.66 26.56
N GLY A 793 -23.89 23.67 27.01
CA GLY A 793 -24.86 22.63 26.69
C GLY A 793 -25.39 22.77 25.26
N ILE A 794 -26.41 23.62 25.10
CA ILE A 794 -27.10 23.82 23.82
C ILE A 794 -27.01 25.28 23.38
N TYR A 795 -26.50 25.49 22.17
CA TYR A 795 -26.61 26.76 21.44
C TYR A 795 -27.76 26.70 20.45
N ALA A 796 -28.61 27.73 20.46
CA ALA A 796 -29.69 27.89 19.51
C ALA A 796 -29.69 29.31 18.94
N TYR A 797 -29.43 29.43 17.64
CA TYR A 797 -29.53 30.70 16.91
C TYR A 797 -30.66 30.60 15.90
N ASN A 798 -31.70 31.44 16.06
CA ASN A 798 -32.91 31.39 15.24
C ASN A 798 -33.55 29.99 15.17
N ALA A 799 -33.39 29.18 16.20
CA ALA A 799 -33.84 27.79 16.25
C ALA A 799 -34.76 27.53 17.45
N ASP A 800 -35.62 26.51 17.34
CA ASP A 800 -36.41 26.01 18.47
C ASP A 800 -35.58 25.04 19.32
N VAL A 801 -35.77 25.10 20.63
CA VAL A 801 -35.16 24.16 21.58
C VAL A 801 -36.27 23.48 22.37
N LEU A 802 -36.36 22.16 22.29
CA LEU A 802 -37.37 21.37 22.99
C LEU A 802 -36.67 20.35 23.91
N ILE A 803 -36.66 20.64 25.21
CA ILE A 803 -36.00 19.83 26.24
C ILE A 803 -37.06 19.38 27.25
N ASP A 804 -37.10 18.09 27.54
CA ASP A 804 -38.03 17.52 28.53
C ASP A 804 -37.44 16.27 29.21
N GLN A 805 -38.19 15.72 30.15
CA GLN A 805 -37.97 14.37 30.68
C GLN A 805 -38.49 13.30 29.72
N ILE A 806 -38.02 12.07 29.89
CA ILE A 806 -38.55 10.89 29.23
C ILE A 806 -39.06 9.91 30.26
N CYS A 807 -40.09 9.14 29.90
CA CYS A 807 -40.50 8.01 30.73
C CYS A 807 -39.41 6.92 30.66
N ASP A 808 -38.93 6.50 31.82
CA ASP A 808 -37.93 5.42 31.98
C ASP A 808 -38.59 4.05 32.21
N ASP A 809 -39.91 4.04 32.39
CA ASP A 809 -40.71 2.86 32.67
C ASP A 809 -41.43 2.37 31.41
N ILE A 810 -41.75 1.08 31.33
CA ILE A 810 -42.51 0.50 30.21
C ILE A 810 -44.04 0.53 30.47
N VAL A 811 -44.45 0.96 31.67
CA VAL A 811 -45.86 0.96 32.14
C VAL A 811 -46.54 2.33 31.96
N ILE A 812 -47.81 2.34 31.54
CA ILE A 812 -48.65 3.54 31.37
C ILE A 812 -49.81 3.52 32.39
N PRO A 813 -50.05 4.61 33.18
CA PRO A 813 -49.30 5.87 33.22
C PRO A 813 -47.90 5.71 33.85
N CYS A 814 -46.94 6.50 33.35
CA CYS A 814 -45.52 6.39 33.73
C CYS A 814 -45.27 6.71 35.20
N SER A 815 -44.51 5.85 35.89
CA SER A 815 -44.20 5.98 37.32
C SER A 815 -42.81 6.56 37.61
N LYS A 816 -41.89 6.48 36.64
CA LYS A 816 -40.49 6.92 36.76
C LYS A 816 -40.08 7.70 35.51
N TYR A 817 -39.66 8.95 35.71
CA TYR A 817 -39.17 9.81 34.64
C TYR A 817 -37.68 10.10 34.80
N ARG A 818 -36.95 10.09 33.68
CA ARG A 818 -35.58 10.59 33.58
C ARG A 818 -35.61 12.01 33.02
N ARG A 819 -35.24 12.96 33.88
CA ARG A 819 -35.12 14.37 33.55
C ARG A 819 -33.87 14.63 32.71
N SER A 820 -33.92 15.66 31.87
CA SER A 820 -32.72 16.16 31.20
C SER A 820 -31.88 16.97 32.19
N THR A 821 -30.55 16.82 32.14
CA THR A 821 -29.64 17.43 33.13
C THR A 821 -28.50 18.17 32.46
N PHE A 822 -28.19 19.36 32.94
CA PHE A 822 -27.04 20.18 32.57
C PHE A 822 -26.13 20.34 33.79
N GLU A 823 -24.88 19.89 33.71
CA GLU A 823 -23.97 19.88 34.86
C GLU A 823 -22.54 20.31 34.51
N GLY A 824 -21.99 21.24 35.30
CA GLY A 824 -20.58 21.65 35.18
C GLY A 824 -20.28 22.56 33.98
N LEU A 825 -21.25 23.34 33.52
CA LEU A 825 -21.15 24.10 32.27
C LEU A 825 -20.99 25.61 32.49
N TYR A 826 -20.39 26.30 31.51
CA TYR A 826 -20.41 27.75 31.47
C TYR A 826 -21.83 28.27 31.21
N ARG A 827 -22.51 27.71 30.20
CA ARG A 827 -23.93 27.92 29.91
C ARG A 827 -24.65 26.60 29.72
N GLY A 828 -25.83 26.44 30.32
CA GLY A 828 -26.70 25.30 30.04
C GLY A 828 -27.35 25.45 28.66
N VAL A 829 -28.23 26.45 28.49
CA VAL A 829 -28.87 26.76 27.20
C VAL A 829 -28.63 28.23 26.82
N TYR A 830 -28.19 28.47 25.59
CA TYR A 830 -27.95 29.79 25.04
C TYR A 830 -28.78 29.98 23.76
N SER A 831 -29.89 30.71 23.85
CA SER A 831 -30.84 30.89 22.76
C SER A 831 -30.92 32.34 22.30
N LEU A 832 -30.82 32.58 20.99
CA LEU A 832 -30.80 33.90 20.39
C LEU A 832 -31.76 33.97 19.21
N GLY A 833 -32.62 34.98 19.17
CA GLY A 833 -33.49 35.31 18.04
C GLY A 833 -33.01 36.55 17.28
N ALA A 834 -32.94 36.46 15.95
CA ALA A 834 -32.95 37.62 15.06
C ALA A 834 -34.40 38.06 14.76
N ILE A 835 -35.37 37.16 14.95
CA ILE A 835 -36.82 37.44 14.90
C ILE A 835 -37.47 36.86 16.17
N GLN A 836 -38.44 37.59 16.72
CA GLN A 836 -38.91 37.34 18.10
C GLN A 836 -39.82 36.10 18.24
N GLN A 837 -40.34 35.53 17.14
CA GLN A 837 -41.27 34.38 17.20
C GLN A 837 -40.56 33.02 17.14
N ARG A 838 -40.22 32.45 18.30
CA ARG A 838 -39.62 31.12 18.44
C ARG A 838 -40.31 30.31 19.53
N ASN A 839 -40.31 28.98 19.42
CA ASN A 839 -40.96 28.12 20.41
C ASN A 839 -39.91 27.34 21.20
N THR A 840 -39.30 28.00 22.18
CA THR A 840 -38.35 27.36 23.10
C THR A 840 -39.08 26.81 24.32
N VAL A 841 -39.01 25.49 24.51
CA VAL A 841 -39.60 24.77 25.63
C VAL A 841 -38.49 24.08 26.42
N VAL A 842 -38.36 24.42 27.70
CA VAL A 842 -37.49 23.71 28.64
C VAL A 842 -38.35 23.33 29.84
N ASP A 843 -38.68 22.05 29.92
CA ASP A 843 -39.55 21.50 30.95
C ASP A 843 -38.84 20.37 31.71
N ASN A 844 -39.25 20.12 32.95
CA ASN A 844 -38.79 19.01 33.79
C ASN A 844 -37.27 18.78 33.76
N SER A 845 -36.44 19.82 33.76
CA SER A 845 -34.98 19.71 33.61
C SER A 845 -34.21 20.22 34.83
N VAL A 846 -32.95 19.78 34.96
CA VAL A 846 -32.08 20.12 36.09
C VAL A 846 -30.82 20.82 35.59
N PHE A 847 -30.52 21.99 36.14
CA PHE A 847 -29.29 22.75 35.89
C PHE A 847 -28.50 22.80 37.19
N LYS A 848 -27.40 22.04 37.22
CA LYS A 848 -26.57 21.85 38.41
C LYS A 848 -25.16 22.36 38.15
N ASN A 849 -24.53 22.99 39.15
CA ASN A 849 -23.14 23.44 39.02
C ASN A 849 -22.86 24.17 37.68
N THR A 850 -23.80 24.98 37.23
CA THR A 850 -23.74 25.69 35.94
C THR A 850 -23.56 27.17 36.24
N VAL A 851 -22.60 27.83 35.59
CA VAL A 851 -22.33 29.25 35.83
C VAL A 851 -23.52 30.11 35.39
N ARG A 852 -24.08 29.80 34.22
CA ARG A 852 -25.26 30.47 33.66
C ARG A 852 -26.26 29.40 33.21
N GLY A 853 -27.35 29.20 33.93
CA GLY A 853 -28.31 28.14 33.61
C GLY A 853 -28.86 28.30 32.18
N MET A 854 -29.58 29.38 31.93
CA MET A 854 -30.10 29.70 30.59
C MET A 854 -30.04 31.20 30.30
N TYR A 855 -29.71 31.55 29.05
CA TYR A 855 -29.80 32.93 28.55
C TYR A 855 -30.54 32.95 27.23
N PHE A 856 -31.65 33.68 27.19
CA PHE A 856 -32.49 33.87 26.01
C PHE A 856 -32.52 35.34 25.64
N SER A 857 -32.26 35.66 24.37
CA SER A 857 -32.35 37.03 23.85
C SER A 857 -33.21 37.08 22.59
N ASN A 858 -34.20 37.99 22.56
CA ASN A 858 -35.21 38.10 21.51
C ASN A 858 -35.93 36.77 21.22
N VAL A 859 -36.36 36.06 22.26
CA VAL A 859 -37.09 34.78 22.17
C VAL A 859 -38.45 34.93 22.85
N ASP A 860 -39.50 35.16 22.07
CA ASP A 860 -40.86 35.23 22.62
C ASP A 860 -41.46 33.85 22.86
N PHE A 861 -42.57 33.79 23.59
CA PHE A 861 -43.33 32.55 23.83
C PHE A 861 -42.54 31.43 24.51
N ALA A 862 -41.39 31.75 25.11
CA ALA A 862 -40.57 30.77 25.82
C ALA A 862 -41.37 30.15 26.97
N ASN A 863 -41.33 28.82 27.06
CA ASN A 863 -42.05 28.05 28.06
C ASN A 863 -41.05 27.33 28.94
N ILE A 864 -40.83 27.86 30.15
CA ILE A 864 -39.83 27.41 31.10
C ILE A 864 -40.53 26.96 32.37
N LYS A 865 -40.72 25.64 32.50
CA LYS A 865 -41.55 25.08 33.55
C LYS A 865 -40.90 23.93 34.31
N ARG A 866 -41.18 23.82 35.60
CA ARG A 866 -40.77 22.66 36.43
C ARG A 866 -39.28 22.32 36.36
N ASN A 867 -38.42 23.34 36.28
CA ASN A 867 -36.98 23.16 36.26
C ASN A 867 -36.34 23.46 37.61
N ASP A 868 -35.23 22.79 37.90
CA ASP A 868 -34.38 23.09 39.06
C ASP A 868 -33.10 23.78 38.62
N PHE A 869 -32.79 24.94 39.23
CA PHE A 869 -31.57 25.72 38.98
C PHE A 869 -30.75 25.86 40.25
N GLU A 870 -29.63 25.15 40.32
CA GLU A 870 -28.60 25.32 41.34
C GLU A 870 -27.60 26.40 40.90
N ILE A 871 -27.58 27.51 41.61
CA ILE A 871 -26.82 28.71 41.22
C ILE A 871 -25.53 28.80 42.04
N LEU A 872 -24.38 28.81 41.35
CA LEU A 872 -23.04 28.82 41.97
C LEU A 872 -22.65 30.14 42.63
N GLY A 873 -23.31 31.24 42.27
CA GLY A 873 -23.06 32.57 42.84
C GLY A 873 -22.14 33.45 42.00
N GLU A 874 -21.52 34.46 42.64
CA GLU A 874 -20.60 35.38 41.96
C GLU A 874 -19.32 34.67 41.49
N VAL A 875 -18.95 34.93 40.24
CA VAL A 875 -17.69 34.48 39.64
C VAL A 875 -16.84 35.72 39.37
N SER A 876 -15.62 35.75 39.93
CA SER A 876 -14.72 36.88 39.80
C SER A 876 -14.47 37.24 38.33
N GLY A 877 -14.63 38.52 37.97
CA GLY A 877 -14.46 39.00 36.60
C GLY A 877 -15.67 38.83 35.67
N LEU A 878 -16.78 38.23 36.14
CA LEU A 878 -18.03 38.14 35.38
C LEU A 878 -19.10 39.08 35.96
N ASN A 879 -19.68 39.94 35.11
CA ASN A 879 -20.83 40.78 35.45
C ASN A 879 -21.92 40.67 34.34
N PRO A 880 -23.17 40.28 34.67
CA PRO A 880 -23.55 39.69 35.96
C PRO A 880 -22.77 38.40 36.23
N GLY A 881 -22.68 38.05 37.52
CA GLY A 881 -22.11 36.78 37.98
C GLY A 881 -22.97 35.57 37.56
N GLY A 882 -23.02 34.53 38.39
CA GLY A 882 -23.83 33.35 38.09
C GLY A 882 -25.33 33.58 38.23
N TYR A 883 -26.11 33.05 37.29
CA TYR A 883 -27.57 33.17 37.28
C TYR A 883 -28.28 31.89 36.81
N GLY A 884 -29.53 31.71 37.25
CA GLY A 884 -30.39 30.60 36.81
C GLY A 884 -30.95 30.83 35.41
N LEU A 885 -31.75 31.88 35.24
CA LEU A 885 -32.36 32.26 33.96
C LEU A 885 -32.19 33.75 33.68
N TYR A 886 -31.84 34.09 32.44
CA TYR A 886 -31.78 35.46 31.94
C TYR A 886 -32.65 35.59 30.68
N MET A 887 -33.68 36.42 30.74
CA MET A 887 -34.53 36.80 29.62
C MET A 887 -34.18 38.21 29.17
N ASP A 888 -33.77 38.38 27.92
CA ASP A 888 -33.32 39.65 27.36
C ASP A 888 -34.15 40.01 26.13
N ALA A 889 -34.80 41.18 26.14
CA ALA A 889 -35.65 41.65 25.04
C ALA A 889 -36.66 40.60 24.53
N SER A 890 -37.22 39.80 25.45
CA SER A 890 -38.03 38.61 25.17
C SER A 890 -39.38 38.74 25.85
N THR A 891 -40.48 38.38 25.18
CA THR A 891 -41.84 38.63 25.68
C THR A 891 -42.80 37.45 25.53
N ALA A 892 -44.02 37.60 26.04
CA ALA A 892 -45.07 36.57 26.05
C ALA A 892 -44.60 35.20 26.60
N PHE A 893 -43.63 35.19 27.53
CA PHE A 893 -43.08 33.96 28.10
C PHE A 893 -43.92 33.45 29.28
N ALA A 894 -43.75 32.16 29.59
CA ALA A 894 -44.28 31.51 30.78
C ALA A 894 -43.13 30.92 31.60
N ILE A 895 -42.86 31.49 32.78
CA ILE A 895 -41.86 30.99 33.75
C ILE A 895 -42.61 30.49 34.97
N GLU A 896 -42.84 29.18 35.05
CA GLU A 896 -43.75 28.60 36.04
C GLU A 896 -43.20 27.38 36.78
N GLU A 897 -43.50 27.24 38.07
CA GLU A 897 -43.19 26.02 38.85
C GLU A 897 -41.68 25.67 38.89
N ASN A 898 -40.79 26.62 38.64
CA ASN A 898 -39.35 26.40 38.71
C ASN A 898 -38.82 26.66 40.12
N ASN A 899 -37.70 26.04 40.43
CA ASN A 899 -36.99 26.20 41.69
C ASN A 899 -35.59 26.77 41.43
N PHE A 900 -35.35 28.00 41.88
CA PHE A 900 -34.07 28.69 41.79
C PHE A 900 -33.45 28.76 43.18
N TYR A 901 -32.29 28.13 43.38
CA TYR A 901 -31.68 28.09 44.69
C TYR A 901 -30.16 28.13 44.68
N CYS A 902 -29.59 28.68 45.75
CA CYS A 902 -28.17 28.50 46.08
C CYS A 902 -28.06 27.41 47.17
N PRO A 903 -27.20 26.38 46.98
CA PRO A 903 -27.04 25.30 47.96
C PRO A 903 -26.25 25.73 49.20
N LEU A 904 -25.59 26.89 49.16
CA LEU A 904 -24.78 27.41 50.26
C LEU A 904 -25.63 28.18 51.27
N THR A 905 -25.15 28.26 52.51
CA THR A 905 -25.75 29.09 53.56
C THR A 905 -25.57 30.59 53.30
N ALA A 906 -24.52 30.96 52.56
CA ALA A 906 -24.29 32.32 52.10
C ALA A 906 -25.10 32.61 50.84
N ARG A 907 -25.79 33.75 50.86
CA ARG A 907 -26.62 34.22 49.73
C ARG A 907 -25.75 34.68 48.59
N LYS A 908 -25.89 34.06 47.42
CA LYS A 908 -25.11 34.38 46.23
C LYS A 908 -25.93 34.21 44.96
N GLY A 909 -25.54 34.93 43.92
CA GLY A 909 -26.07 34.74 42.57
C GLY A 909 -27.50 35.24 42.39
N ILE A 910 -27.99 35.10 41.16
CA ILE A 910 -29.27 35.66 40.73
C ILE A 910 -30.19 34.53 40.25
N GLY A 911 -31.39 34.41 40.81
CA GLY A 911 -32.36 33.42 40.36
C GLY A 911 -32.79 33.66 38.92
N LEU A 912 -33.44 34.82 38.72
CA LEU A 912 -34.06 35.20 37.45
C LEU A 912 -33.75 36.66 37.10
N VAL A 913 -33.21 36.92 35.92
CA VAL A 913 -33.09 38.26 35.34
C VAL A 913 -34.09 38.39 34.19
N ILE A 914 -34.87 39.47 34.20
CA ILE A 914 -35.73 39.88 33.10
C ILE A 914 -35.31 41.29 32.69
N ASN A 915 -34.81 41.42 31.47
CA ASN A 915 -34.33 42.66 30.88
C ASN A 915 -35.19 43.01 29.67
N GLU A 916 -35.82 44.16 29.72
CA GLU A 916 -36.53 44.75 28.57
C GLU A 916 -37.58 43.84 27.91
N ALA A 917 -38.39 43.11 28.69
CA ALA A 917 -39.44 42.23 28.20
C ALA A 917 -40.57 42.93 27.43
N GLY A 918 -40.59 44.27 27.44
CA GLY A 918 -41.57 45.04 26.69
C GLY A 918 -42.92 45.17 27.39
N PRO A 919 -43.96 45.60 26.66
CA PRO A 919 -45.26 45.95 27.25
C PRO A 919 -46.22 44.77 27.40
N ASP A 920 -45.97 43.65 26.72
CA ASP A 920 -46.88 42.51 26.74
C ASP A 920 -46.96 41.87 28.13
N ASN A 921 -48.05 41.13 28.34
CA ASN A 921 -48.27 40.42 29.59
C ASN A 921 -47.29 39.27 29.73
N ASN A 922 -46.44 39.38 30.75
CA ASN A 922 -45.43 38.40 31.08
C ASN A 922 -45.63 37.97 32.54
N GLU A 923 -45.57 36.67 32.80
CA GLU A 923 -45.87 36.16 34.15
C GLU A 923 -44.74 35.26 34.67
N VAL A 924 -44.29 35.57 35.88
CA VAL A 924 -43.47 34.71 36.72
C VAL A 924 -44.39 34.14 37.77
N TYR A 925 -44.75 32.86 37.64
CA TYR A 925 -45.84 32.24 38.39
C TYR A 925 -45.41 31.00 39.19
N ASN A 926 -45.75 30.92 40.47
CA ASN A 926 -45.57 29.71 41.28
C ASN A 926 -44.13 29.15 41.31
N ASN A 927 -43.11 30.01 41.26
CA ASN A 927 -41.71 29.62 41.36
C ASN A 927 -41.21 29.75 42.82
N LEU A 928 -40.22 28.94 43.17
CA LEU A 928 -39.49 29.02 44.43
C LEU A 928 -38.13 29.71 44.19
N PHE A 929 -37.81 30.71 45.01
CA PHE A 929 -36.52 31.41 45.01
C PHE A 929 -35.90 31.36 46.40
N GLN A 930 -34.79 30.64 46.56
CA GLN A 930 -34.24 30.33 47.88
C GLN A 930 -32.73 30.58 48.02
N ASN A 931 -32.34 31.26 49.11
CA ASN A 931 -30.94 31.52 49.49
C ASN A 931 -30.12 32.32 48.45
N LEU A 932 -30.76 33.16 47.64
CA LEU A 932 -30.10 33.91 46.57
C LEU A 932 -29.68 35.31 47.02
N GLU A 933 -28.69 35.91 46.36
CA GLU A 933 -28.42 37.35 46.57
C GLU A 933 -29.59 38.18 46.04
N TYR A 934 -30.05 37.84 44.83
CA TYR A 934 -31.26 38.36 44.21
C TYR A 934 -32.15 37.20 43.80
N GLY A 935 -33.38 37.14 44.35
CA GLY A 935 -34.39 36.19 43.88
C GLY A 935 -34.71 36.45 42.41
N SER A 936 -35.15 37.67 42.09
CA SER A 936 -35.29 38.14 40.72
C SER A 936 -34.88 39.61 40.54
N ILE A 937 -34.35 39.93 39.36
CA ILE A 937 -34.04 41.28 38.89
C ILE A 937 -34.86 41.57 37.64
N ALA A 938 -35.75 42.55 37.71
CA ALA A 938 -36.39 43.17 36.56
C ALA A 938 -35.67 44.47 36.22
N GLN A 939 -35.13 44.60 35.01
CA GLN A 939 -34.39 45.77 34.59
C GLN A 939 -34.93 46.39 33.29
N GLY A 940 -34.98 47.72 33.26
CA GLY A 940 -35.45 48.48 32.11
C GLY A 940 -36.97 48.37 31.86
N TYR A 941 -37.33 48.26 30.59
CA TYR A 941 -38.70 48.34 30.08
C TYR A 941 -39.45 47.00 30.14
N ASN A 942 -40.30 46.79 31.15
CA ASN A 942 -41.06 45.55 31.32
C ASN A 942 -42.57 45.79 31.56
N LYS A 943 -43.11 46.90 31.06
CA LYS A 943 -44.53 47.28 31.25
C LYS A 943 -45.03 48.25 30.20
N GLN A 944 -46.34 48.31 29.98
CA GLN A 944 -46.95 49.35 29.16
C GLN A 944 -46.99 50.72 29.90
N SER A 945 -46.76 51.82 29.19
CA SER A 945 -46.76 53.18 29.78
C SER A 945 -48.14 53.61 30.31
N GLY A 946 -48.19 54.64 31.17
CA GLY A 946 -49.46 55.30 31.56
C GLY A 946 -50.26 54.62 32.68
N GLY A 947 -49.63 53.78 33.51
CA GLY A 947 -50.32 53.10 34.62
C GLY A 947 -51.14 51.88 34.18
N SER A 948 -50.81 51.28 33.04
CA SER A 948 -51.46 50.07 32.54
C SER A 948 -51.25 48.86 33.48
N ILE A 949 -52.23 47.97 33.51
CA ILE A 949 -52.12 46.62 34.10
C ILE A 949 -51.19 45.71 33.30
N ASP A 950 -50.88 46.07 32.04
CA ASP A 950 -50.12 45.22 31.14
C ASP A 950 -48.60 45.32 31.41
N GLY A 951 -47.94 44.17 31.45
CA GLY A 951 -46.50 44.06 31.66
C GLY A 951 -46.12 42.85 32.52
N LEU A 952 -44.89 42.87 33.03
CA LEU A 952 -44.36 41.83 33.90
C LEU A 952 -45.06 41.81 35.27
N CYS A 953 -45.60 40.65 35.65
CA CYS A 953 -46.17 40.38 36.96
C CYS A 953 -45.48 39.19 37.64
N TYR A 954 -45.25 39.32 38.95
CA TYR A 954 -44.88 38.21 39.82
C TYR A 954 -46.11 37.74 40.59
N LYS A 955 -46.50 36.48 40.45
CA LYS A 955 -47.67 35.91 41.11
C LYS A 955 -47.39 34.57 41.77
N CYS A 956 -47.93 34.36 42.97
CA CYS A 956 -47.85 33.09 43.71
C CYS A 956 -46.43 32.51 43.90
N ASN A 957 -45.37 33.32 43.81
CA ASN A 957 -44.00 32.84 44.01
C ASN A 957 -43.64 32.84 45.49
N ASP A 958 -42.76 31.92 45.88
CA ASP A 958 -42.22 31.83 47.23
C ASP A 958 -40.77 32.29 47.27
N PHE A 959 -40.50 33.34 48.05
CA PHE A 959 -39.16 33.85 48.27
C PHE A 959 -38.70 33.55 49.70
N ILE A 960 -37.62 32.77 49.83
CA ILE A 960 -37.13 32.26 51.12
C ILE A 960 -35.65 32.61 51.29
N ASN A 961 -35.35 33.44 52.30
CA ASN A 961 -33.99 33.75 52.73
C ASN A 961 -33.10 34.39 51.63
N ASN A 962 -33.67 35.19 50.73
CA ASN A 962 -32.88 35.92 49.71
C ASN A 962 -32.40 37.28 50.22
N GLY A 963 -31.34 37.84 49.63
CA GLY A 963 -30.81 39.14 50.01
C GLY A 963 -31.75 40.28 49.62
N THR A 964 -32.23 40.21 48.38
CA THR A 964 -33.37 40.98 47.86
C THR A 964 -34.28 40.00 47.11
N ASP A 965 -35.57 39.95 47.45
CA ASP A 965 -36.49 39.03 46.78
C ASP A 965 -36.76 39.50 45.34
N ILE A 966 -37.20 40.75 45.17
CA ILE A 966 -37.42 41.38 43.85
C ILE A 966 -36.68 42.72 43.76
N ARG A 967 -35.78 42.84 42.79
CA ARG A 967 -35.07 44.08 42.44
C ARG A 967 -35.65 44.66 41.16
N ILE A 968 -36.07 45.92 41.17
CA ILE A 968 -36.57 46.62 39.98
C ILE A 968 -35.64 47.79 39.70
N SER A 969 -34.90 47.74 38.59
CA SER A 969 -33.85 48.71 38.25
C SER A 969 -34.11 49.39 36.90
N PRO A 970 -33.87 50.71 36.77
CA PRO A 970 -34.09 51.39 35.50
C PRO A 970 -33.00 51.02 34.49
N ARG A 971 -33.28 51.18 33.19
CA ARG A 971 -32.26 51.01 32.13
C ARG A 971 -31.06 51.93 32.36
N ASN A 972 -31.33 53.16 32.80
CA ASN A 972 -30.33 54.17 33.13
C ASN A 972 -30.66 54.81 34.48
N SER A 973 -29.76 54.70 35.44
CA SER A 973 -29.94 55.25 36.80
C SER A 973 -30.06 56.79 36.84
N PHE A 974 -29.66 57.49 35.78
CA PHE A 974 -29.78 58.94 35.65
C PHE A 974 -31.04 59.39 34.91
N GLN A 975 -31.76 58.48 34.24
CA GLN A 975 -32.95 58.79 33.45
C GLN A 975 -33.98 57.65 33.54
N VAL A 976 -34.88 57.73 34.52
CA VAL A 976 -36.03 56.84 34.65
C VAL A 976 -37.15 57.34 33.73
N THR A 977 -37.56 56.52 32.76
CA THR A 977 -38.67 56.78 31.84
C THR A 977 -39.98 56.21 32.40
N ALA A 978 -41.15 56.66 31.93
CA ALA A 978 -42.45 56.11 32.35
C ALA A 978 -42.65 54.60 32.05
N MET A 979 -41.77 54.06 31.21
CA MET A 979 -41.75 52.68 30.76
C MET A 979 -40.84 51.79 31.63
N ASP A 980 -39.92 52.36 32.42
CA ASP A 980 -39.05 51.57 33.30
C ASP A 980 -39.84 50.93 34.46
N GLY A 981 -39.53 49.68 34.76
CA GLY A 981 -40.12 48.89 35.84
C GLY A 981 -41.08 47.80 35.35
N ILE A 982 -41.93 47.31 36.25
CA ILE A 982 -42.86 46.18 36.03
C ILE A 982 -44.33 46.65 36.06
N ALA A 983 -45.27 45.77 35.72
CA ALA A 983 -46.70 46.11 35.60
C ALA A 983 -47.22 46.90 36.81
N TYR A 984 -48.03 47.93 36.54
CA TYR A 984 -48.47 48.88 37.56
C TYR A 984 -49.35 48.22 38.63
N HIS A 985 -50.13 47.20 38.27
CA HIS A 985 -50.88 46.35 39.20
C HIS A 985 -50.32 44.92 39.19
N GLN A 986 -49.79 44.44 40.32
CA GLN A 986 -49.26 43.07 40.43
C GLN A 986 -50.33 42.02 40.78
N GLY A 987 -51.50 42.46 41.25
CA GLY A 987 -52.64 41.59 41.56
C GLY A 987 -53.57 41.34 40.37
N ALA A 988 -54.53 40.44 40.52
CA ALA A 988 -55.53 40.18 39.48
C ALA A 988 -56.38 41.42 39.16
N ASN A 989 -56.64 41.66 37.87
CA ASN A 989 -57.55 42.71 37.41
C ASN A 989 -59.01 42.25 37.55
N VAL A 990 -59.60 42.45 38.74
CA VAL A 990 -61.01 42.16 38.99
C VAL A 990 -61.85 43.41 38.68
N PRO A 991 -62.83 43.35 37.76
CA PRO A 991 -63.71 44.49 37.47
C PRO A 991 -64.36 45.04 38.75
N GLY A 992 -64.10 46.30 39.07
CA GLY A 992 -64.60 46.97 40.29
C GLY A 992 -63.77 46.75 41.57
N SER A 993 -62.70 45.95 41.53
CA SER A 993 -61.79 45.72 42.67
C SER A 993 -60.33 45.67 42.23
N TYR A 994 -59.62 46.78 42.44
CA TYR A 994 -58.18 46.87 42.16
C TYR A 994 -57.30 46.33 43.29
N ARG A 995 -57.88 45.67 44.31
CA ARG A 995 -57.20 45.27 45.56
C ARG A 995 -56.82 43.78 45.66
N ALA A 996 -56.93 43.02 44.57
CA ALA A 996 -56.56 41.62 44.58
C ALA A 996 -55.06 41.48 44.92
N PRO A 997 -54.67 40.59 45.85
CA PRO A 997 -53.26 40.33 46.14
C PRO A 997 -52.60 39.51 45.03
N ALA A 998 -51.28 39.65 44.87
CA ALA A 998 -50.48 38.90 43.88
C ALA A 998 -50.11 37.48 44.35
N GLY A 999 -50.31 37.18 45.64
CA GLY A 999 -50.10 35.84 46.19
C GLY A 999 -48.65 35.44 46.47
N ASN A 1000 -47.64 36.30 46.23
CA ASN A 1000 -46.25 35.95 46.57
C ASN A 1000 -46.00 35.97 48.09
N THR A 1001 -45.11 35.09 48.57
CA THR A 1001 -44.56 35.12 49.92
C THR A 1001 -43.12 35.65 49.91
N PHE A 1002 -42.74 36.43 50.92
CA PHE A 1002 -41.44 37.14 50.96
C PHE A 1002 -40.59 36.71 52.15
N THR A 1003 -39.28 36.96 52.05
CA THR A 1003 -38.29 36.65 53.08
C THR A 1003 -38.57 37.44 54.37
N THR A 1004 -38.72 36.76 55.50
CA THR A 1004 -39.20 37.37 56.77
C THR A 1004 -38.12 37.90 57.73
N THR A 1005 -36.86 38.03 57.30
CA THR A 1005 -35.76 38.46 58.18
C THR A 1005 -35.52 39.97 58.14
N SER A 1006 -35.35 40.60 59.31
CA SER A 1006 -35.59 42.04 59.56
C SER A 1006 -34.67 43.07 58.89
N ASN A 1007 -33.70 42.65 58.07
CA ASN A 1007 -32.70 43.53 57.44
C ASN A 1007 -32.67 43.43 55.90
N LEU A 1008 -33.68 42.81 55.29
CA LEU A 1008 -33.69 42.49 53.86
C LEU A 1008 -34.81 43.19 53.11
N LYS A 1009 -34.72 43.19 51.79
CA LYS A 1009 -35.65 43.92 50.91
C LYS A 1009 -36.56 42.94 50.18
N ASP A 1010 -37.85 42.94 50.55
CA ASP A 1010 -38.90 42.24 49.81
C ASP A 1010 -38.96 42.75 48.36
N ILE A 1011 -39.18 44.05 48.18
CA ILE A 1011 -39.18 44.71 46.87
C ILE A 1011 -38.29 45.95 46.93
N SER A 1012 -37.21 45.95 46.16
CA SER A 1012 -36.31 47.09 45.98
C SER A 1012 -36.59 47.75 44.64
N ASN A 1013 -37.47 48.76 44.63
CA ASN A 1013 -37.84 49.48 43.41
C ASN A 1013 -37.08 50.81 43.24
N ALA A 1014 -36.33 50.94 42.14
CA ALA A 1014 -35.66 52.17 41.71
C ALA A 1014 -36.25 52.77 40.42
N CYS A 1015 -37.43 52.30 40.01
CA CYS A 1015 -38.16 52.75 38.82
C CYS A 1015 -39.46 53.49 39.21
N ASN A 1016 -40.44 53.48 38.30
CA ASN A 1016 -41.77 54.01 38.55
C ASN A 1016 -42.53 53.24 39.65
N TRP A 1017 -43.46 53.95 40.28
CA TRP A 1017 -44.47 53.43 41.20
C TRP A 1017 -45.21 52.18 40.69
N LEU A 1018 -45.59 51.32 41.64
CA LEU A 1018 -46.40 50.12 41.46
C LEU A 1018 -47.38 49.96 42.62
N ILE A 1019 -48.48 49.25 42.38
CA ILE A 1019 -49.44 48.84 43.40
C ILE A 1019 -49.28 47.35 43.69
N TYR A 1020 -48.98 47.05 44.95
CA TYR A 1020 -48.85 45.69 45.47
C TYR A 1020 -49.74 45.47 46.69
N TYR A 1021 -50.69 44.53 46.59
CA TYR A 1021 -51.49 44.08 47.73
C TYR A 1021 -50.97 42.74 48.23
N ARG A 1022 -50.77 42.64 49.55
CA ARG A 1022 -50.36 41.41 50.23
C ARG A 1022 -51.54 40.77 50.96
N HIS A 1023 -51.51 39.45 51.13
CA HIS A 1023 -52.43 38.77 52.05
C HIS A 1023 -52.13 39.17 53.50
N GLN A 1024 -53.18 39.45 54.28
CA GLN A 1024 -53.05 39.75 55.70
C GLN A 1024 -53.16 38.43 56.48
N TYR A 1025 -52.07 37.97 57.11
CA TYR A 1025 -52.10 36.81 58.00
C TYR A 1025 -52.09 37.30 59.46
N GLY A 1026 -53.24 37.18 60.17
CA GLY A 1026 -53.41 37.48 61.61
C GLY A 1026 -54.69 38.29 61.96
N PRO A 1027 -55.23 38.21 63.20
CA PRO A 1027 -56.53 38.78 63.55
C PRO A 1027 -56.50 40.31 63.50
N ALA A 1028 -57.59 40.88 62.98
CA ALA A 1028 -57.74 42.28 62.63
C ALA A 1028 -57.58 43.25 63.82
N VAL A 1029 -56.39 43.80 64.02
CA VAL A 1029 -56.19 45.17 64.53
C VAL A 1029 -54.87 45.75 63.97
N ALA A 1030 -54.95 46.98 63.46
CA ALA A 1030 -53.88 47.91 63.09
C ALA A 1030 -53.25 47.82 61.66
N LEU A 1031 -53.94 48.56 60.77
CA LEU A 1031 -53.47 49.36 59.63
C LEU A 1031 -53.09 48.68 58.30
N PRO A 1032 -53.67 49.12 57.17
CA PRO A 1032 -53.15 48.83 55.85
C PRO A 1032 -51.84 49.60 55.67
N LEU A 1033 -50.72 48.91 55.56
CA LEU A 1033 -49.56 49.47 54.86
C LEU A 1033 -49.90 49.45 53.36
N MET A 1034 -50.52 50.53 52.88
CA MET A 1034 -50.24 50.94 51.51
C MET A 1034 -48.75 51.25 51.48
N PHE A 1035 -47.98 50.50 50.70
CA PHE A 1035 -46.71 51.02 50.22
C PHE A 1035 -47.04 52.14 49.24
N GLN A 1036 -47.12 53.36 49.77
CA GLN A 1036 -46.88 54.55 49.00
C GLN A 1036 -45.38 54.83 49.17
N ILE A 1037 -44.58 54.43 48.18
CA ILE A 1037 -43.22 54.93 48.02
C ILE A 1037 -43.28 56.03 46.98
#